data_AF-A0A347ZS61-F1
#
_entry.id   AF-A0A347ZS61-F1
#
_cell.length_a   1.000
_cell.length_b   1.000
_cell.length_c   1.000
_cell.angle_alpha   90.00
_cell.angle_beta   90.00
_cell.angle_gamma   90.00
#
_symmetry.space_group_name_H-M   'P 1'
#
loop_
_entity.id
_entity.type
_entity.pdbx_description
1 polymer ?
#
loop_
_entity_poly.entity_id
_entity_poly.type
_entity_poly.pdbx_seq_one_letter_code
_entity_poly.pdbx_strand_id
1 'polypeptide(L)'
;MKTKPFIFLFFLCFLLSFYDLESSLIEKLPTTTNSGGNASGSRQTVIASSPGNLTSASVITNVTWNKNEHFIEVNIDPWPDDFSPTTIWVDGEEIPTGDEPGRIVIRPNAELDQSPDGFIIGTLPWVTGLDNIAFPCRGSLQLGFPDGSFTNAYDYNLVEQGCKTGAGKGANPPQDQTGGQTISGQIAKDTVWSGEILIAGDVYIPEGVTLTIDPGTIVRFKHYRGYKEPEKRLGLTVDGTIIAEGEPDQPIYFTSDADNPQNGDWRMIRVSNSDKSIFSYVVVEFGQQGLNFWGGKPKIQNSVVRWNNWEGIYFESYAQGEVSNTHVYQNGYNGIAAEQYNDLVIDHCLIEESGTSGIHLDATDAVITSSIFMNNGAGGVSVDNSASVLLKGVLSSQNSEGVATGEGNNVIQVGNVQITDNRNCQICGDSEKIADDTTVPEEITFDFSPDMSYELGYTPGDEDLDHYAYVYDAEDESRAVVKKVGENLGLTWAVAWDGEALWTATLWAEYYRIDPDSGEILTHFQGPGSQIWGLTFDGEHLWALDFAERMIYEIDPASGETLSSFPSPDPDNGCKGITWDGEYLYVAGWASNFVYVMDRSGNLAGTIEKGDWGNGGLAWDGEYFWSPGGPGIVKTTKDGRNVGWIYAASEGTWDMAWGEGLLWASQRTNENWSDAKIYGIEILDLQGY
;
A
#
# COMPACT_ATOMS: atom_id res chain seq x y z
N MET A 1 30.90 16.20 -18.95
CA MET A 1 30.18 16.14 -17.67
C MET A 1 28.73 15.85 -18.02
N LYS A 2 28.37 14.57 -18.09
CA LYS A 2 27.01 14.12 -18.37
C LYS A 2 26.34 13.92 -17.02
N THR A 3 25.30 14.68 -16.74
CA THR A 3 24.39 14.49 -15.62
C THR A 3 23.73 13.12 -15.79
N LYS A 4 23.94 12.22 -14.82
CA LYS A 4 23.24 10.94 -14.74
C LYS A 4 21.77 11.22 -14.44
N PRO A 5 20.79 10.66 -15.18
CA PRO A 5 19.42 10.64 -14.69
C PRO A 5 19.36 9.69 -13.49
N PHE A 6 18.73 10.11 -12.41
CA PHE A 6 18.21 9.19 -11.40
C PHE A 6 17.11 8.40 -12.10
N ILE A 7 17.27 7.08 -12.20
CA ILE A 7 16.27 6.18 -12.80
C ILE A 7 15.71 5.37 -11.62
N PHE A 8 14.43 5.58 -11.31
CA PHE A 8 13.71 4.85 -10.25
C PHE A 8 12.73 3.84 -10.85
N LEU A 9 12.65 2.73 -10.12
CA LEU A 9 11.99 1.43 -10.32
C LEU A 9 10.66 1.41 -11.07
N PHE A 10 10.52 0.45 -12.00
CA PHE A 10 9.22 -0.05 -12.45
C PHE A 10 9.31 -1.54 -12.88
N PHE A 11 8.26 -2.30 -12.51
CA PHE A 11 7.89 -3.70 -12.85
C PHE A 11 8.58 -4.86 -12.11
N LEU A 12 7.79 -5.69 -11.40
CA LEU A 12 7.18 -6.93 -11.96
C LEU A 12 6.35 -7.70 -10.91
N CYS A 13 5.10 -8.05 -11.27
CA CYS A 13 4.16 -9.06 -10.76
C CYS A 13 4.26 -9.54 -9.29
N PHE A 14 3.33 -9.06 -8.47
CA PHE A 14 3.11 -9.47 -7.09
C PHE A 14 1.70 -10.03 -6.91
N LEU A 15 1.53 -11.36 -6.76
CA LEU A 15 0.46 -11.98 -5.92
C LEU A 15 0.40 -13.51 -5.93
N LEU A 16 1.25 -14.24 -6.66
CA LEU A 16 1.26 -15.71 -6.58
C LEU A 16 1.76 -16.26 -5.22
N SER A 17 2.30 -15.42 -4.32
CA SER A 17 2.90 -15.90 -3.07
C SER A 17 1.91 -16.23 -1.93
N PHE A 18 0.59 -16.12 -2.12
CA PHE A 18 -0.35 -16.35 -1.01
C PHE A 18 -1.56 -17.27 -1.29
N TYR A 19 -1.76 -17.81 -2.50
CA TYR A 19 -3.09 -18.36 -2.84
C TYR A 19 -3.22 -19.77 -3.42
N ASP A 20 -2.17 -20.60 -3.47
CA ASP A 20 -2.36 -22.01 -3.83
C ASP A 20 -2.03 -22.95 -2.67
N LEU A 21 -3.07 -23.26 -1.86
CA LEU A 21 -3.36 -24.62 -1.42
C LEU A 21 -4.78 -24.67 -0.82
N GLU A 22 -5.70 -25.11 -1.67
CA GLU A 22 -7.12 -25.21 -1.42
C GLU A 22 -7.48 -26.34 -0.42
N SER A 23 -8.51 -26.07 0.39
CA SER A 23 -9.64 -26.97 0.63
C SER A 23 -9.36 -28.44 1.05
N SER A 24 -8.90 -28.67 2.28
CA SER A 24 -9.49 -29.75 3.13
C SER A 24 -8.92 -29.73 4.54
N LEU A 25 -9.81 -29.66 5.54
CA LEU A 25 -9.74 -30.27 6.90
C LEU A 25 -10.52 -29.41 7.89
N ILE A 26 -11.85 -29.62 7.93
CA ILE A 26 -12.68 -29.16 9.05
C ILE A 26 -12.53 -30.20 10.16
N GLU A 27 -11.65 -29.94 11.13
CA GLU A 27 -11.70 -30.61 12.43
C GLU A 27 -12.22 -29.67 13.51
N LYS A 28 -13.35 -30.09 14.10
CA LYS A 28 -14.00 -29.45 15.25
C LYS A 28 -13.11 -29.59 16.48
N LEU A 29 -12.79 -28.48 17.13
CA LEU A 29 -12.32 -28.48 18.52
C LEU A 29 -13.24 -27.65 19.43
N PRO A 30 -13.33 -28.01 20.73
CA PRO A 30 -14.51 -27.76 21.55
C PRO A 30 -14.43 -26.47 22.36
N THR A 31 -15.61 -25.91 22.61
CA THR A 31 -15.85 -24.74 23.45
C THR A 31 -15.58 -25.04 24.93
N THR A 32 -14.72 -24.23 25.56
CA THR A 32 -14.65 -24.13 27.03
C THR A 32 -15.16 -22.78 27.48
N THR A 33 -16.24 -22.83 28.26
CA THR A 33 -16.80 -21.71 29.01
C THR A 33 -15.91 -21.38 30.19
N ASN A 34 -15.69 -20.08 30.45
CA ASN A 34 -15.45 -19.63 31.81
C ASN A 34 -16.01 -18.23 32.03
N SER A 35 -16.65 -18.12 33.19
CA SER A 35 -17.49 -17.04 33.67
C SER A 35 -16.72 -16.07 34.56
N GLY A 36 -17.10 -14.79 34.49
CA GLY A 36 -17.27 -13.95 35.68
C GLY A 36 -16.42 -12.69 35.75
N GLY A 37 -17.10 -11.54 35.94
CA GLY A 37 -16.47 -10.34 36.51
C GLY A 37 -17.01 -9.00 36.04
N ASN A 38 -18.28 -8.69 36.32
CA ASN A 38 -18.84 -7.34 36.15
C ASN A 38 -18.15 -6.31 37.05
N ALA A 39 -17.77 -5.16 36.49
CA ALA A 39 -17.67 -3.90 37.20
C ALA A 39 -18.15 -2.76 36.29
N SER A 40 -19.41 -2.36 36.47
CA SER A 40 -20.05 -1.25 35.77
C SER A 40 -19.66 0.09 36.40
N GLY A 41 -19.01 0.96 35.63
CA GLY A 41 -18.85 2.38 35.95
C GLY A 41 -19.40 3.22 34.80
N SER A 42 -20.65 3.66 34.89
CA SER A 42 -21.31 4.51 33.90
C SER A 42 -20.73 5.93 33.91
N ARG A 43 -20.10 6.37 32.81
CA ARG A 43 -19.94 7.80 32.51
C ARG A 43 -21.17 8.25 31.72
N GLN A 44 -21.90 9.22 32.26
CA GLN A 44 -23.03 9.87 31.61
C GLN A 44 -22.52 10.80 30.51
N THR A 45 -22.98 10.61 29.28
CA THR A 45 -22.93 11.61 28.20
C THR A 45 -23.95 12.71 28.54
N VAL A 46 -23.49 13.92 28.79
CA VAL A 46 -24.37 15.08 28.99
C VAL A 46 -24.47 15.83 27.66
N ILE A 47 -25.56 15.63 26.94
CA ILE A 47 -26.00 16.57 25.89
C ILE A 47 -26.73 17.70 26.62
N ALA A 48 -26.13 18.88 26.72
CA ALA A 48 -26.78 20.03 27.33
C ALA A 48 -27.70 20.72 26.30
N SER A 49 -29.00 20.53 26.46
CA SER A 49 -30.03 21.36 25.85
C SER A 49 -29.97 22.80 26.39
N SER A 50 -30.10 23.77 25.48
CA SER A 50 -30.13 25.21 25.74
C SER A 50 -31.05 25.64 26.91
N PRO A 51 -30.58 26.52 27.82
CA PRO A 51 -31.45 27.37 28.61
C PRO A 51 -31.44 28.80 28.08
N GLY A 52 -32.65 29.33 27.85
CA GLY A 52 -32.88 30.66 27.30
C GLY A 52 -32.41 31.84 28.16
N ASN A 53 -32.25 32.96 27.45
CA ASN A 53 -32.08 34.34 27.92
C ASN A 53 -30.97 34.59 28.94
N LEU A 54 -29.73 34.56 28.46
CA LEU A 54 -28.65 35.41 28.97
C LEU A 54 -28.33 36.46 27.90
N THR A 55 -28.30 37.71 28.33
CA THR A 55 -27.94 38.87 27.50
C THR A 55 -26.48 38.75 27.04
N SER A 56 -26.30 38.70 25.72
CA SER A 56 -25.05 38.74 24.96
C SER A 56 -23.95 37.76 25.40
N ALA A 57 -24.15 36.46 25.11
CA ALA A 57 -23.03 35.52 25.06
C ALA A 57 -22.11 35.87 23.88
N SER A 58 -20.80 35.86 24.09
CA SER A 58 -19.80 36.02 23.03
C SER A 58 -20.04 34.98 21.92
N VAL A 59 -19.97 35.40 20.66
CA VAL A 59 -20.18 34.55 19.49
C VAL A 59 -18.85 34.43 18.75
N ILE A 60 -18.43 33.20 18.42
CA ILE A 60 -17.33 32.98 17.48
C ILE A 60 -17.83 33.40 16.11
N THR A 61 -17.13 34.37 15.50
CA THR A 61 -17.50 34.96 14.21
C THR A 61 -16.61 34.48 13.08
N ASN A 62 -15.37 34.09 13.38
CA ASN A 62 -14.40 33.64 12.40
C ASN A 62 -13.33 32.75 13.04
N VAL A 63 -12.82 31.78 12.27
CA VAL A 63 -11.68 30.92 12.62
C VAL A 63 -10.77 30.83 11.39
N THR A 64 -9.52 31.25 11.52
CA THR A 64 -8.56 31.33 10.41
C THR A 64 -7.18 30.78 10.79
N TRP A 65 -6.45 30.30 9.79
CA TRP A 65 -5.08 29.82 9.96
C TRP A 65 -4.08 30.90 9.59
N ASN A 66 -3.15 31.18 10.50
CA ASN A 66 -2.01 32.03 10.22
C ASN A 66 -0.90 31.20 9.54
N LYS A 67 -0.77 31.36 8.22
CA LYS A 67 0.22 30.65 7.40
C LYS A 67 1.69 30.87 7.79
N ASN A 68 2.02 32.01 8.40
CA ASN A 68 3.41 32.37 8.67
C ASN A 68 3.87 31.90 10.05
N GLU A 69 2.97 31.94 11.03
CA GLU A 69 3.27 31.62 12.43
C GLU A 69 2.62 30.30 12.88
N HIS A 70 1.86 29.66 11.99
CA HIS A 70 1.32 28.31 12.11
C HIS A 70 0.38 28.11 13.31
N PHE A 71 -0.44 29.12 13.64
CA PHE A 71 -1.45 29.04 14.70
C PHE A 71 -2.85 29.38 14.16
N ILE A 72 -3.88 29.13 14.98
CA ILE A 72 -5.27 29.49 14.66
C ILE A 72 -5.62 30.81 15.33
N GLU A 73 -6.25 31.71 14.58
CA GLU A 73 -6.84 32.95 15.07
C GLU A 73 -8.37 32.83 15.05
N VAL A 74 -9.00 33.22 16.16
CA VAL A 74 -10.43 33.06 16.40
C VAL A 74 -11.02 34.40 16.85
N ASN A 75 -11.96 34.94 16.07
CA ASN A 75 -12.60 36.22 16.39
C ASN A 75 -13.89 35.98 17.19
N ILE A 76 -14.11 36.78 18.24
CA ILE A 76 -15.31 36.69 19.07
C ILE A 76 -15.97 38.07 19.27
N ASP A 77 -17.29 38.14 19.09
CA ASP A 77 -18.08 39.37 19.25
C ASP A 77 -19.40 39.09 19.99
N PRO A 78 -19.71 39.81 21.10
CA PRO A 78 -18.85 40.75 21.80
C PRO A 78 -17.70 40.05 22.55
N TRP A 79 -16.59 40.76 22.77
CA TRP A 79 -15.51 40.30 23.63
C TRP A 79 -16.00 40.15 25.09
N PRO A 80 -15.70 39.04 25.79
CA PRO A 80 -16.17 38.81 27.15
C PRO A 80 -15.45 39.70 28.18
N ASP A 81 -16.17 40.12 29.23
CA ASP A 81 -15.61 40.93 30.32
C ASP A 81 -14.51 40.19 31.12
N ASP A 82 -14.56 38.85 31.16
CA ASP A 82 -13.53 37.97 31.72
C ASP A 82 -13.11 36.93 30.67
N PHE A 83 -11.98 37.17 30.02
CA PHE A 83 -11.36 36.22 29.10
C PHE A 83 -10.48 35.23 29.87
N SER A 84 -11.14 34.31 30.57
CA SER A 84 -10.53 33.16 31.24
C SER A 84 -11.27 31.88 30.80
N PRO A 85 -11.18 31.49 29.51
CA PRO A 85 -11.91 30.31 29.03
C PRO A 85 -11.52 29.10 29.89
N THR A 86 -12.53 28.46 30.47
CA THR A 86 -12.30 27.34 31.40
C THR A 86 -12.05 26.06 30.64
N THR A 87 -12.58 25.99 29.41
CA THR A 87 -12.59 24.79 28.57
C THR A 87 -12.87 25.17 27.12
N ILE A 88 -12.25 24.43 26.22
CA ILE A 88 -12.40 24.52 24.77
C ILE A 88 -12.89 23.16 24.29
N TRP A 89 -13.85 23.15 23.37
CA TRP A 89 -14.35 21.94 22.74
C TRP A 89 -14.13 22.00 21.24
N VAL A 90 -13.74 20.87 20.67
CA VAL A 90 -13.81 20.63 19.23
C VAL A 90 -14.68 19.40 19.01
N ASP A 91 -15.71 19.53 18.19
CA ASP A 91 -16.69 18.47 17.90
C ASP A 91 -17.34 17.87 19.15
N GLY A 92 -17.50 18.69 20.19
CA GLY A 92 -18.08 18.30 21.48
C GLY A 92 -17.11 17.57 22.42
N GLU A 93 -15.86 17.36 22.03
CA GLU A 93 -14.80 16.83 22.90
C GLU A 93 -13.95 17.95 23.49
N GLU A 94 -13.70 17.88 24.81
CA GLU A 94 -12.89 18.87 25.51
C GLU A 94 -11.42 18.74 25.13
N ILE A 95 -10.82 19.81 24.61
CA ILE A 95 -9.39 19.85 24.29
C ILE A 95 -8.60 20.33 25.52
N PRO A 96 -7.65 19.54 26.04
CA PRO A 96 -6.88 19.94 27.21
C PRO A 96 -5.98 21.15 26.90
N THR A 97 -6.13 22.22 27.68
CA THR A 97 -5.28 23.42 27.64
C THR A 97 -4.31 23.44 28.82
N GLY A 98 -3.18 24.13 28.68
CA GLY A 98 -2.29 24.39 29.82
C GLY A 98 -0.85 24.71 29.47
N ASP A 99 -0.07 25.02 30.51
CA ASP A 99 1.35 25.41 30.41
C ASP A 99 2.31 24.21 30.38
N GLU A 100 1.83 22.99 30.10
CA GLU A 100 2.65 21.79 29.94
C GLU A 100 3.09 21.61 28.46
N PRO A 101 4.33 21.16 28.19
CA PRO A 101 4.77 20.84 26.83
C PRO A 101 3.82 19.86 26.13
N GLY A 102 3.43 20.17 24.88
CA GLY A 102 2.48 19.37 24.11
C GLY A 102 1.00 19.67 24.38
N ARG A 103 0.68 20.69 25.18
CA ARG A 103 -0.68 21.25 25.31
C ARG A 103 -0.88 22.48 24.43
N ILE A 104 -2.14 22.75 24.09
CA ILE A 104 -2.52 24.00 23.44
C ILE A 104 -2.61 25.14 24.45
N VAL A 105 -2.21 26.32 24.00
CA VAL A 105 -2.26 27.58 24.74
C VAL A 105 -3.19 28.54 24.01
N ILE A 106 -4.07 29.20 24.77
CA ILE A 106 -5.03 30.18 24.27
C ILE A 106 -4.68 31.55 24.84
N ARG A 107 -4.64 32.60 24.01
CA ARG A 107 -4.42 33.99 24.47
C ARG A 107 -5.18 35.02 23.64
N PRO A 108 -5.54 36.19 24.19
CA PRO A 108 -6.07 37.30 23.39
C PRO A 108 -5.13 37.64 22.21
N ASN A 109 -5.71 38.03 21.07
CA ASN A 109 -4.97 38.39 19.85
C ASN A 109 -4.46 39.85 19.86
N ALA A 110 -4.40 40.49 21.03
CA ALA A 110 -3.98 41.87 21.20
C ALA A 110 -3.00 42.04 22.37
N GLU A 111 -2.17 43.08 22.29
CA GLU A 111 -1.28 43.51 23.38
C GLU A 111 -2.08 44.00 24.60
N LEU A 112 -1.45 44.01 25.78
CA LEU A 112 -2.10 44.33 27.06
C LEU A 112 -2.74 45.73 27.14
N ASP A 113 -2.37 46.65 26.25
CA ASP A 113 -2.90 48.02 26.16
C ASP A 113 -3.95 48.22 25.06
N GLN A 114 -4.33 47.15 24.36
CA GLN A 114 -5.32 47.16 23.28
C GLN A 114 -6.53 46.29 23.62
N SER A 115 -7.68 46.62 23.03
CA SER A 115 -8.87 45.77 23.12
C SER A 115 -8.76 44.64 22.09
N PRO A 116 -8.73 43.36 22.51
CA PRO A 116 -8.80 42.24 21.58
C PRO A 116 -10.19 42.14 20.92
N ASP A 117 -10.19 41.63 19.69
CA ASP A 117 -11.39 41.21 18.95
C ASP A 117 -11.43 39.68 18.75
N GLY A 118 -10.42 38.99 19.27
CA GLY A 118 -10.25 37.55 19.14
C GLY A 118 -9.15 37.00 20.05
N PHE A 119 -8.84 35.72 19.83
CA PHE A 119 -7.79 35.02 20.52
C PHE A 119 -7.07 34.10 19.55
N ILE A 120 -5.91 33.60 19.96
CA ILE A 120 -5.12 32.66 19.17
C ILE A 120 -4.91 31.36 19.93
N ILE A 121 -4.85 30.26 19.18
CA ILE A 121 -4.60 28.88 19.66
C ILE A 121 -3.26 28.41 19.07
N GLY A 122 -2.29 28.12 19.93
CA GLY A 122 -0.97 27.60 19.53
C GLY A 122 -0.28 26.81 20.63
N THR A 123 1.05 26.80 20.64
CA THR A 123 1.86 25.93 21.54
C THR A 123 2.86 26.72 22.39
N LEU A 124 3.47 26.08 23.40
CA LEU A 124 4.58 26.62 24.19
C LEU A 124 5.89 26.65 23.36
N PRO A 125 6.83 27.60 23.61
CA PRO A 125 6.98 28.38 24.84
C PRO A 125 6.27 29.74 24.91
N TRP A 126 5.60 30.25 23.87
CA TRP A 126 4.68 31.41 23.92
C TRP A 126 4.06 31.58 22.52
N VAL A 127 2.90 30.94 22.28
CA VAL A 127 2.26 30.74 20.96
C VAL A 127 3.24 30.59 19.79
N THR A 128 3.85 29.42 19.73
CA THR A 128 4.53 28.89 18.54
C THR A 128 3.55 28.05 17.71
N GLY A 129 3.97 27.67 16.50
CA GLY A 129 3.17 26.89 15.55
C GLY A 129 2.61 25.59 16.12
N LEU A 130 1.46 25.16 15.59
CA LEU A 130 0.73 23.92 15.91
C LEU A 130 1.30 22.69 15.17
N ASP A 131 2.47 22.82 14.53
CA ASP A 131 3.05 21.80 13.64
C ASP A 131 3.23 20.43 14.31
N ASN A 132 3.43 20.39 15.62
CA ASN A 132 3.72 19.16 16.38
C ASN A 132 2.67 18.83 17.45
N ILE A 133 1.48 19.46 17.42
CA ILE A 133 0.37 19.15 18.34
C ILE A 133 -0.80 18.60 17.55
N ALA A 134 -1.42 17.55 18.09
CA ALA A 134 -2.65 16.98 17.57
C ALA A 134 -3.85 17.91 17.84
N PHE A 135 -4.00 18.95 17.02
CA PHE A 135 -5.18 19.84 17.01
C PHE A 135 -5.84 19.78 15.63
N PRO A 136 -7.12 19.42 15.49
CA PRO A 136 -7.70 19.15 14.18
C PRO A 136 -7.80 20.43 13.32
N CYS A 137 -7.39 20.33 12.04
CA CYS A 137 -7.46 21.45 11.07
C CYS A 137 -8.87 21.71 10.51
N ARG A 138 -9.84 20.86 10.87
CA ARG A 138 -11.27 21.02 10.56
C ARG A 138 -12.08 20.51 11.75
N GLY A 139 -13.27 21.06 11.98
CA GLY A 139 -14.15 20.65 13.08
C GLY A 139 -15.07 21.78 13.51
N SER A 140 -15.77 21.58 14.62
CA SER A 140 -16.68 22.57 15.22
C SER A 140 -16.14 23.07 16.56
N LEU A 141 -15.71 24.33 16.61
CA LEU A 141 -15.10 24.95 17.79
C LEU A 141 -16.15 25.57 18.71
N GLN A 142 -16.04 25.33 20.02
CA GLN A 142 -16.85 26.00 21.04
C GLN A 142 -16.04 26.31 22.30
N LEU A 143 -16.32 27.43 22.98
CA LEU A 143 -15.69 27.79 24.26
C LEU A 143 -16.70 27.84 25.38
N GLY A 144 -16.21 27.65 26.60
CA GLY A 144 -16.98 27.77 27.83
C GLY A 144 -16.23 28.63 28.84
N PHE A 145 -17.00 29.44 29.55
CA PHE A 145 -16.50 30.44 30.46
C PHE A 145 -16.80 30.07 31.92
N PRO A 146 -16.10 30.67 32.90
CA PRO A 146 -16.25 30.32 34.32
C PRO A 146 -17.64 30.59 34.89
N ASP A 147 -18.41 31.47 34.23
CA ASP A 147 -19.80 31.78 34.58
C ASP A 147 -20.80 30.73 34.06
N GLY A 148 -20.34 29.70 33.35
CA GLY A 148 -21.14 28.63 32.77
C GLY A 148 -21.76 28.97 31.42
N SER A 149 -21.42 30.12 30.82
CA SER A 149 -21.82 30.47 29.46
C SER A 149 -20.94 29.80 28.42
N PHE A 150 -21.48 29.65 27.20
CA PHE A 150 -20.77 29.07 26.05
C PHE A 150 -20.92 29.99 24.84
N THR A 151 -19.93 29.93 23.94
CA THR A 151 -20.10 30.47 22.58
C THR A 151 -21.04 29.57 21.77
N ASN A 152 -21.39 30.02 20.55
CA ASN A 152 -21.85 29.08 19.53
C ASN A 152 -20.75 28.05 19.22
N ALA A 153 -21.17 26.90 18.70
CA ALA A 153 -20.29 26.04 17.92
C ALA A 153 -20.05 26.71 16.55
N TYR A 154 -18.80 26.70 16.09
CA TYR A 154 -18.38 27.29 14.84
C TYR A 154 -17.62 26.28 13.99
N ASP A 155 -18.21 25.90 12.86
CA ASP A 155 -17.58 24.97 11.93
C ASP A 155 -16.45 25.66 11.18
N TYR A 156 -15.27 25.05 11.18
CA TYR A 156 -14.08 25.58 10.53
C TYR A 156 -13.42 24.52 9.64
N ASN A 157 -12.81 24.98 8.54
CA ASN A 157 -11.92 24.20 7.70
C ASN A 157 -10.70 25.06 7.34
N LEU A 158 -9.53 24.68 7.86
CA LEU A 158 -8.28 25.43 7.72
C LEU A 158 -7.28 24.75 6.78
N VAL A 159 -7.64 23.61 6.18
CA VAL A 159 -6.74 22.81 5.33
C VAL A 159 -6.35 23.60 4.08
N GLU A 160 -7.32 24.23 3.42
CA GLU A 160 -7.07 25.11 2.26
C GLU A 160 -6.27 26.37 2.65
N GLN A 161 -6.29 26.72 3.93
CA GLN A 161 -5.48 27.78 4.48
C GLN A 161 -4.06 27.29 4.85
N GLY A 162 -3.71 26.02 4.61
CA GLY A 162 -2.37 25.48 4.83
C GLY A 162 -2.12 24.90 6.22
N CYS A 163 -3.18 24.64 6.99
CA CYS A 163 -3.07 23.97 8.29
C CYS A 163 -2.62 22.50 8.12
N LYS A 164 -1.53 22.13 8.80
CA LYS A 164 -0.93 20.78 8.82
C LYS A 164 -0.44 20.45 10.23
N THR A 165 -1.38 20.18 11.13
CA THR A 165 -1.09 19.85 12.53
C THR A 165 -0.87 18.34 12.70
N GLY A 166 -0.23 17.93 13.80
CA GLY A 166 0.11 16.53 14.07
C GLY A 166 -1.06 15.61 14.45
N ALA A 167 -2.31 15.95 14.11
CA ALA A 167 -3.48 15.11 14.37
C ALA A 167 -3.87 14.32 13.12
N GLY A 168 -3.62 13.01 13.15
CA GLY A 168 -4.60 12.07 12.62
C GLY A 168 -5.73 11.91 13.64
N LYS A 169 -6.98 12.15 13.20
CA LYS A 169 -8.29 11.66 13.72
C LYS A 169 -9.16 12.51 14.65
N GLY A 170 -10.48 12.39 14.40
CA GLY A 170 -11.46 12.12 15.45
C GLY A 170 -12.93 12.54 15.22
N ALA A 171 -13.70 11.83 14.39
CA ALA A 171 -15.13 11.58 14.66
C ALA A 171 -15.58 10.28 13.98
N ASN A 172 -16.09 9.33 14.75
CA ASN A 172 -16.81 8.18 14.19
C ASN A 172 -18.09 8.69 13.50
N PRO A 173 -18.48 8.22 12.29
CA PRO A 173 -19.90 8.15 11.98
C PRO A 173 -20.56 7.31 13.09
N PRO A 174 -21.74 7.69 13.58
CA PRO A 174 -22.31 7.14 14.80
C PRO A 174 -22.21 5.60 14.79
N GLN A 175 -21.43 5.04 15.73
CA GLN A 175 -21.58 3.64 16.11
C GLN A 175 -22.97 3.52 16.75
N ASP A 176 -23.99 3.36 15.91
CA ASP A 176 -25.24 2.82 16.39
C ASP A 176 -24.99 1.34 16.65
N GLN A 177 -24.75 1.01 17.93
CA GLN A 177 -24.83 -0.36 18.43
C GLN A 177 -26.29 -0.85 18.41
N THR A 178 -26.94 -0.82 17.24
CA THR A 178 -28.22 -1.47 17.01
C THR A 178 -28.23 -2.21 15.67
N GLY A 179 -27.80 -3.49 15.69
CA GLY A 179 -28.25 -4.48 14.71
C GLY A 179 -27.39 -4.79 13.48
N GLY A 180 -26.12 -4.36 13.44
CA GLY A 180 -25.19 -4.70 12.33
C GLY A 180 -25.02 -6.21 12.11
N GLN A 181 -24.91 -6.62 10.84
CA GLN A 181 -24.80 -8.04 10.45
C GLN A 181 -23.33 -8.48 10.49
N THR A 182 -23.01 -9.53 11.26
CA THR A 182 -21.67 -10.13 11.23
C THR A 182 -21.62 -11.27 10.21
N ILE A 183 -20.73 -11.18 9.22
CA ILE A 183 -20.62 -12.13 8.11
C ILE A 183 -19.24 -12.77 8.08
N SER A 184 -19.21 -14.05 7.71
CA SER A 184 -18.00 -14.82 7.40
C SER A 184 -18.39 -16.04 6.54
N GLY A 185 -17.44 -16.57 5.78
CA GLY A 185 -17.60 -17.77 4.96
C GLY A 185 -18.36 -17.53 3.65
N GLN A 186 -18.87 -18.62 3.08
CA GLN A 186 -19.47 -18.61 1.76
C GLN A 186 -20.90 -18.06 1.74
N ILE A 187 -21.20 -17.17 0.79
CA ILE A 187 -22.56 -16.74 0.44
C ILE A 187 -23.12 -17.73 -0.59
N ALA A 188 -23.97 -18.67 -0.14
CA ALA A 188 -24.39 -19.81 -0.97
C ALA A 188 -25.54 -19.52 -1.97
N LYS A 189 -26.13 -18.32 -1.95
CA LYS A 189 -27.24 -17.91 -2.81
C LYS A 189 -27.30 -16.40 -2.90
N ASP A 190 -28.03 -15.88 -3.88
CA ASP A 190 -28.22 -14.44 -4.04
C ASP A 190 -28.63 -13.78 -2.72
N THR A 191 -27.91 -12.74 -2.36
CA THR A 191 -27.99 -12.09 -1.05
C THR A 191 -27.93 -10.59 -1.23
N VAL A 192 -28.68 -9.86 -0.40
CA VAL A 192 -28.65 -8.41 -0.33
C VAL A 192 -28.06 -8.00 1.02
N TRP A 193 -27.08 -7.11 1.00
CA TRP A 193 -26.55 -6.43 2.18
C TRP A 193 -27.08 -5.01 2.26
N SER A 194 -27.42 -4.58 3.48
CA SER A 194 -27.83 -3.22 3.78
C SER A 194 -27.50 -2.84 5.22
N GLY A 195 -27.22 -1.55 5.45
CA GLY A 195 -26.85 -1.01 6.76
C GLY A 195 -25.40 -1.28 7.14
N GLU A 196 -25.13 -1.64 8.40
CA GLU A 196 -23.79 -1.97 8.89
C GLU A 196 -23.49 -3.46 8.72
N ILE A 197 -22.40 -3.80 8.02
CA ILE A 197 -21.91 -5.15 7.83
C ILE A 197 -20.52 -5.26 8.45
N LEU A 198 -20.30 -6.21 9.36
CA LEU A 198 -18.99 -6.55 9.92
C LEU A 198 -18.50 -7.88 9.34
N ILE A 199 -17.43 -7.83 8.55
CA ILE A 199 -16.72 -9.01 8.05
C ILE A 199 -15.78 -9.50 9.15
N ALA A 200 -16.09 -10.67 9.74
CA ALA A 200 -15.34 -11.26 10.86
C ALA A 200 -14.55 -12.53 10.48
N GLY A 201 -14.60 -12.92 9.22
CA GLY A 201 -13.78 -13.94 8.56
C GLY A 201 -13.87 -13.74 7.04
N ASP A 202 -13.00 -14.36 6.24
CA ASP A 202 -13.06 -14.24 4.78
C ASP A 202 -14.45 -14.56 4.25
N VAL A 203 -14.90 -13.79 3.26
CA VAL A 203 -16.19 -14.01 2.59
C VAL A 203 -15.97 -14.42 1.16
N TYR A 204 -16.68 -15.46 0.74
CA TYR A 204 -16.58 -16.02 -0.60
C TYR A 204 -17.94 -16.02 -1.31
N ILE A 205 -17.99 -15.47 -2.52
CA ILE A 205 -19.16 -15.48 -3.39
C ILE A 205 -18.84 -16.39 -4.59
N PRO A 206 -19.40 -17.60 -4.65
CA PRO A 206 -19.11 -18.57 -5.70
C PRO A 206 -19.74 -18.17 -7.05
N GLU A 207 -19.26 -18.80 -8.12
CA GLU A 207 -19.83 -18.66 -9.47
C GLU A 207 -21.37 -18.84 -9.46
N GLY A 208 -22.07 -17.97 -10.18
CA GLY A 208 -23.52 -18.01 -10.32
C GLY A 208 -24.31 -17.42 -9.14
N VAL A 209 -23.64 -16.94 -8.09
CA VAL A 209 -24.27 -16.20 -6.97
C VAL A 209 -24.01 -14.71 -7.11
N THR A 210 -25.04 -13.90 -6.83
CA THR A 210 -24.95 -12.44 -6.80
C THR A 210 -25.05 -11.90 -5.38
N LEU A 211 -24.07 -11.10 -4.95
CA LEU A 211 -24.20 -10.20 -3.82
C LEU A 211 -24.62 -8.81 -4.33
N THR A 212 -25.76 -8.31 -3.85
CA THR A 212 -26.19 -6.93 -4.06
C THR A 212 -25.98 -6.15 -2.77
N ILE A 213 -25.47 -4.93 -2.85
CA ILE A 213 -25.26 -4.05 -1.70
C ILE A 213 -26.08 -2.77 -1.92
N ASP A 214 -27.03 -2.52 -1.03
CA ASP A 214 -27.92 -1.36 -1.12
C ASP A 214 -27.17 -0.05 -0.78
N PRO A 215 -27.62 1.11 -1.29
CA PRO A 215 -27.05 2.42 -0.95
C PRO A 215 -26.95 2.69 0.56
N GLY A 216 -25.90 3.41 0.96
CA GLY A 216 -25.62 3.78 2.35
C GLY A 216 -25.11 2.64 3.23
N THR A 217 -24.79 1.48 2.64
CA THR A 217 -24.21 0.35 3.38
C THR A 217 -22.74 0.63 3.75
N ILE A 218 -22.38 0.31 4.98
CA ILE A 218 -20.99 0.37 5.45
C ILE A 218 -20.53 -1.06 5.73
N VAL A 219 -19.56 -1.53 4.95
CA VAL A 219 -18.91 -2.83 5.08
C VAL A 219 -17.57 -2.64 5.78
N ARG A 220 -17.49 -3.10 7.02
CA ARG A 220 -16.30 -3.03 7.87
C ARG A 220 -15.59 -4.36 7.92
N PHE A 221 -14.30 -4.38 7.61
CA PHE A 221 -13.47 -5.55 7.79
C PHE A 221 -12.81 -5.52 9.16
N LYS A 222 -12.89 -6.64 9.88
CA LYS A 222 -12.15 -6.78 11.12
C LYS A 222 -10.65 -6.65 10.86
N HIS A 223 -10.04 -5.60 11.42
CA HIS A 223 -8.66 -5.26 11.16
C HIS A 223 -7.68 -6.28 11.74
N TYR A 224 -6.54 -6.48 11.07
CA TYR A 224 -5.40 -7.22 11.58
C TYR A 224 -4.07 -6.61 11.09
N ARG A 225 -3.18 -6.32 12.05
CA ARG A 225 -1.90 -5.62 11.82
C ARG A 225 -0.66 -6.43 12.16
N GLY A 226 -0.83 -7.65 12.65
CA GLY A 226 0.31 -8.50 12.96
C GLY A 226 0.96 -9.03 11.68
N TYR A 227 2.21 -9.48 11.80
CA TYR A 227 2.94 -10.13 10.71
C TYR A 227 3.02 -11.65 10.85
N LYS A 228 2.67 -12.17 12.04
CA LYS A 228 2.82 -13.59 12.38
C LYS A 228 1.69 -14.47 11.86
N GLU A 229 0.52 -13.88 11.60
CA GLU A 229 -0.69 -14.54 11.13
C GLU A 229 -1.31 -13.75 9.97
N PRO A 230 -0.57 -13.53 8.85
CA PRO A 230 -1.02 -12.68 7.76
C PRO A 230 -2.36 -13.11 7.14
N GLU A 231 -2.73 -14.38 7.24
CA GLU A 231 -4.02 -14.94 6.83
C GLU A 231 -5.21 -14.38 7.62
N LYS A 232 -4.97 -13.72 8.76
CA LYS A 232 -6.02 -13.01 9.52
C LYS A 232 -6.44 -11.70 8.87
N ARG A 233 -5.71 -11.20 7.85
CA ARG A 233 -6.19 -10.07 7.03
C ARG A 233 -7.32 -10.54 6.13
N LEU A 234 -8.53 -10.13 6.49
CA LEU A 234 -9.76 -10.61 5.85
C LEU A 234 -9.96 -9.96 4.49
N GLY A 235 -10.48 -10.71 3.53
CA GLY A 235 -10.89 -10.19 2.22
C GLY A 235 -12.29 -10.62 1.82
N LEU A 236 -12.72 -10.09 0.68
CA LEU A 236 -13.92 -10.50 -0.02
C LEU A 236 -13.51 -11.08 -1.38
N THR A 237 -13.81 -12.35 -1.63
CA THR A 237 -13.48 -13.05 -2.89
C THR A 237 -14.77 -13.36 -3.65
N VAL A 238 -14.81 -12.95 -4.92
CA VAL A 238 -16.02 -12.97 -5.77
C VAL A 238 -15.74 -13.68 -7.09
N ASP A 239 -16.05 -14.96 -7.16
CA ASP A 239 -16.11 -15.73 -8.42
C ASP A 239 -17.49 -15.61 -9.09
N GLY A 240 -18.49 -15.12 -8.35
CA GLY A 240 -19.83 -14.80 -8.82
C GLY A 240 -19.95 -13.36 -9.32
N THR A 241 -20.93 -12.62 -8.78
CA THR A 241 -21.17 -11.22 -9.13
C THR A 241 -21.36 -10.39 -7.87
N ILE A 242 -20.80 -9.18 -7.85
CA ILE A 242 -21.07 -8.16 -6.84
C ILE A 242 -21.65 -6.91 -7.51
N ILE A 243 -22.79 -6.44 -7.01
CA ILE A 243 -23.46 -5.22 -7.46
C ILE A 243 -23.51 -4.28 -6.26
N ALA A 244 -22.57 -3.35 -6.19
CA ALA A 244 -22.49 -2.31 -5.18
C ALA A 244 -22.79 -0.96 -5.85
N GLU A 245 -24.06 -0.54 -5.79
CA GLU A 245 -24.55 0.69 -6.40
C GLU A 245 -25.08 1.59 -5.28
N GLY A 246 -24.23 2.49 -4.80
CA GLY A 246 -24.61 3.57 -3.89
C GLY A 246 -25.26 4.74 -4.62
N GLU A 247 -25.47 5.82 -3.88
CA GLU A 247 -25.96 7.10 -4.39
C GLU A 247 -25.06 8.25 -3.88
N PRO A 248 -25.05 9.44 -4.51
CA PRO A 248 -24.19 10.54 -4.08
C PRO A 248 -24.34 10.94 -2.60
N ASP A 249 -25.55 10.88 -2.06
CA ASP A 249 -25.86 11.18 -0.66
C ASP A 249 -25.84 9.94 0.26
N GLN A 250 -25.70 8.74 -0.33
CA GLN A 250 -25.67 7.45 0.36
C GLN A 250 -24.62 6.52 -0.27
N PRO A 251 -23.33 6.90 -0.24
CA PRO A 251 -22.28 6.06 -0.80
C PRO A 251 -22.11 4.78 0.02
N ILE A 252 -21.59 3.73 -0.62
CA ILE A 252 -21.25 2.46 0.04
C ILE A 252 -19.78 2.49 0.46
N TYR A 253 -19.48 2.16 1.72
CA TYR A 253 -18.11 2.11 2.22
C TYR A 253 -17.61 0.66 2.34
N PHE A 254 -16.41 0.41 1.86
CA PHE A 254 -15.61 -0.76 2.20
C PHE A 254 -14.38 -0.27 2.97
N THR A 255 -14.37 -0.50 4.28
CA THR A 255 -13.45 0.18 5.21
C THR A 255 -13.06 -0.72 6.38
N SER A 256 -12.19 -0.23 7.26
CA SER A 256 -11.76 -0.92 8.48
C SER A 256 -12.81 -0.81 9.61
N ASP A 257 -12.86 -1.81 10.49
CA ASP A 257 -13.60 -1.74 11.75
C ASP A 257 -12.83 -1.05 12.89
N ALA A 258 -11.55 -0.71 12.66
CA ALA A 258 -10.69 -0.14 13.68
C ALA A 258 -11.19 1.24 14.09
N ASP A 259 -11.14 1.55 15.39
CA ASP A 259 -11.36 2.93 15.84
C ASP A 259 -10.35 3.85 15.16
N ASN A 260 -9.10 3.39 14.97
CA ASN A 260 -8.04 4.04 14.21
C ASN A 260 -7.66 3.33 12.92
N PRO A 261 -8.39 3.52 11.82
CA PRO A 261 -8.08 2.82 10.59
C PRO A 261 -6.73 3.26 10.03
N GLN A 262 -6.00 2.30 9.45
CA GLN A 262 -4.76 2.52 8.71
C GLN A 262 -4.75 1.66 7.45
N ASN A 263 -3.96 2.03 6.46
CA ASN A 263 -3.67 1.17 5.30
C ASN A 263 -3.24 -0.24 5.74
N GLY A 264 -3.72 -1.25 5.02
CA GLY A 264 -3.40 -2.65 5.29
C GLY A 264 -4.16 -3.30 6.45
N ASP A 265 -5.23 -2.68 6.96
CA ASP A 265 -6.06 -3.26 8.03
C ASP A 265 -6.78 -4.54 7.58
N TRP A 266 -7.16 -4.60 6.32
CA TRP A 266 -7.82 -5.73 5.68
C TRP A 266 -7.18 -5.99 4.32
N ARG A 267 -7.49 -7.13 3.69
CA ARG A 267 -6.73 -7.61 2.52
C ARG A 267 -7.12 -6.87 1.24
N MET A 268 -8.21 -7.29 0.59
CA MET A 268 -8.65 -6.75 -0.70
C MET A 268 -10.08 -7.20 -1.03
N ILE A 269 -10.70 -6.56 -2.02
CA ILE A 269 -11.88 -7.10 -2.72
C ILE A 269 -11.38 -7.70 -4.04
N ARG A 270 -11.36 -9.03 -4.12
CA ARG A 270 -10.98 -9.76 -5.33
C ARG A 270 -12.22 -10.20 -6.10
N VAL A 271 -12.28 -9.88 -7.39
CA VAL A 271 -13.35 -10.29 -8.30
C VAL A 271 -12.72 -11.02 -9.48
N SER A 272 -13.19 -12.23 -9.77
CA SER A 272 -12.65 -13.10 -10.81
C SER A 272 -13.69 -13.41 -11.87
N ASN A 273 -13.35 -13.20 -13.14
CA ASN A 273 -14.14 -13.58 -14.32
C ASN A 273 -15.60 -13.08 -14.33
N SER A 274 -15.88 -11.91 -13.74
CA SER A 274 -17.22 -11.35 -13.70
C SER A 274 -17.41 -10.22 -14.71
N ASP A 275 -18.32 -10.44 -15.66
CA ASP A 275 -18.74 -9.43 -16.65
C ASP A 275 -19.87 -8.50 -16.14
N LYS A 276 -20.33 -8.72 -14.91
CA LYS A 276 -21.53 -8.08 -14.35
C LYS A 276 -21.28 -7.32 -13.06
N SER A 277 -20.06 -7.36 -12.54
CA SER A 277 -19.76 -6.70 -11.28
C SER A 277 -19.71 -5.18 -11.47
N ILE A 278 -20.37 -4.45 -10.58
CA ILE A 278 -20.51 -2.99 -10.63
C ILE A 278 -20.13 -2.42 -9.28
N PHE A 279 -19.33 -1.36 -9.32
CA PHE A 279 -19.01 -0.49 -8.20
C PHE A 279 -19.38 0.94 -8.62
N SER A 280 -20.44 1.49 -8.05
CA SER A 280 -20.91 2.85 -8.31
C SER A 280 -21.15 3.56 -6.99
N TYR A 281 -20.67 4.81 -6.83
CA TYR A 281 -20.78 5.55 -5.56
C TYR A 281 -20.25 4.75 -4.37
N VAL A 282 -19.07 4.14 -4.55
CA VAL A 282 -18.37 3.41 -3.49
C VAL A 282 -17.14 4.16 -3.02
N VAL A 283 -16.78 3.95 -1.76
CA VAL A 283 -15.51 4.35 -1.15
C VAL A 283 -14.77 3.10 -0.70
N VAL A 284 -13.57 2.87 -1.22
CA VAL A 284 -12.73 1.72 -0.88
C VAL A 284 -11.42 2.20 -0.25
N GLU A 285 -11.21 1.86 1.02
CA GLU A 285 -10.14 2.45 1.82
C GLU A 285 -9.57 1.52 2.91
N PHE A 286 -8.33 1.82 3.32
CA PHE A 286 -7.61 1.13 4.40
C PHE A 286 -7.31 -0.36 4.14
N GLY A 287 -7.45 -0.81 2.90
CA GLY A 287 -7.07 -2.15 2.47
C GLY A 287 -5.56 -2.28 2.29
N GLN A 288 -5.07 -3.51 2.24
CA GLN A 288 -3.73 -3.80 1.73
C GLN A 288 -3.70 -3.52 0.23
N GLN A 289 -4.77 -3.87 -0.47
CA GLN A 289 -5.07 -3.45 -1.84
C GLN A 289 -6.56 -3.11 -1.92
N GLY A 290 -6.96 -2.20 -2.80
CA GLY A 290 -8.36 -1.81 -2.95
C GLY A 290 -9.18 -2.85 -3.72
N LEU A 291 -9.45 -2.54 -4.99
CA LEU A 291 -10.21 -3.40 -5.92
C LEU A 291 -9.26 -4.21 -6.79
N ASN A 292 -9.41 -5.53 -6.82
CA ASN A 292 -8.53 -6.46 -7.52
C ASN A 292 -9.33 -7.36 -8.48
N PHE A 293 -9.09 -7.24 -9.79
CA PHE A 293 -9.88 -7.87 -10.86
C PHE A 293 -9.04 -8.86 -11.67
N TRP A 294 -9.47 -10.11 -11.73
CA TRP A 294 -8.83 -11.18 -12.50
C TRP A 294 -9.74 -11.59 -13.65
N GLY A 295 -9.50 -11.04 -14.85
CA GLY A 295 -10.41 -11.15 -15.99
C GLY A 295 -11.75 -10.42 -15.79
N GLY A 296 -12.72 -10.70 -16.65
CA GLY A 296 -14.07 -10.13 -16.59
C GLY A 296 -14.18 -8.69 -17.15
N LYS A 297 -15.34 -8.06 -16.94
CA LYS A 297 -15.71 -6.71 -17.44
C LYS A 297 -16.29 -5.86 -16.32
N PRO A 298 -15.54 -5.62 -15.24
CA PRO A 298 -16.04 -4.83 -14.13
C PRO A 298 -16.28 -3.38 -14.55
N LYS A 299 -17.29 -2.75 -13.95
CA LYS A 299 -17.55 -1.31 -14.09
C LYS A 299 -17.33 -0.61 -12.76
N ILE A 300 -16.43 0.37 -12.75
CA ILE A 300 -16.12 1.22 -11.62
C ILE A 300 -16.47 2.65 -12.03
N GLN A 301 -17.44 3.27 -11.36
CA GLN A 301 -17.91 4.59 -11.75
C GLN A 301 -18.27 5.47 -10.55
N ASN A 302 -18.13 6.78 -10.67
CA ASN A 302 -18.55 7.74 -9.63
C ASN A 302 -18.06 7.32 -8.24
N SER A 303 -16.80 6.95 -8.08
CA SER A 303 -16.29 6.28 -6.88
C SER A 303 -14.99 6.90 -6.37
N VAL A 304 -14.61 6.55 -5.14
CA VAL A 304 -13.37 6.98 -4.50
C VAL A 304 -12.59 5.74 -4.06
N VAL A 305 -11.30 5.68 -4.40
CA VAL A 305 -10.40 4.60 -3.98
C VAL A 305 -9.11 5.19 -3.43
N ARG A 306 -8.86 5.00 -2.14
CA ARG A 306 -7.82 5.76 -1.42
C ARG A 306 -7.24 5.03 -0.22
N TRP A 307 -6.06 5.45 0.23
CA TRP A 307 -5.46 5.00 1.49
C TRP A 307 -5.28 3.48 1.58
N ASN A 308 -5.11 2.82 0.43
CA ASN A 308 -4.75 1.42 0.37
C ASN A 308 -3.22 1.29 0.34
N ASN A 309 -2.68 0.22 0.94
CA ASN A 309 -1.23 0.07 1.09
C ASN A 309 -0.51 -0.13 -0.26
N TRP A 310 -1.13 -0.87 -1.17
CA TRP A 310 -0.63 -1.15 -2.51
C TRP A 310 -1.47 -0.39 -3.55
N GLU A 311 -1.97 -1.07 -4.59
CA GLU A 311 -2.78 -0.45 -5.62
C GLU A 311 -4.17 -0.09 -5.13
N GLY A 312 -4.68 1.04 -5.63
CA GLY A 312 -6.09 1.37 -5.48
C GLY A 312 -6.95 0.40 -6.30
N ILE A 313 -6.69 0.32 -7.61
CA ILE A 313 -7.40 -0.59 -8.52
C ILE A 313 -6.38 -1.40 -9.31
N TYR A 314 -6.55 -2.72 -9.32
CA TYR A 314 -5.65 -3.64 -9.99
C TYR A 314 -6.42 -4.55 -10.97
N PHE A 315 -5.93 -4.66 -12.20
CA PHE A 315 -6.44 -5.54 -13.24
C PHE A 315 -5.38 -6.56 -13.63
N GLU A 316 -5.75 -7.83 -13.71
CA GLU A 316 -4.87 -8.91 -14.14
C GLU A 316 -5.58 -9.89 -15.06
N SER A 317 -4.80 -10.53 -15.94
CA SER A 317 -5.24 -11.67 -16.76
C SER A 317 -6.44 -11.37 -17.67
N TYR A 318 -6.23 -10.57 -18.72
CA TYR A 318 -7.23 -10.30 -19.78
C TYR A 318 -8.52 -9.62 -19.32
N ALA A 319 -8.47 -8.80 -18.27
CA ALA A 319 -9.61 -7.99 -17.84
C ALA A 319 -9.96 -6.90 -18.86
N GLN A 320 -11.25 -6.57 -18.93
CA GLN A 320 -11.84 -5.57 -19.83
C GLN A 320 -12.59 -4.51 -19.02
N GLY A 321 -11.87 -3.84 -18.11
CA GLY A 321 -12.44 -2.93 -17.12
C GLY A 321 -12.80 -1.55 -17.68
N GLU A 322 -13.91 -1.00 -17.18
CA GLU A 322 -14.31 0.40 -17.41
C GLU A 322 -14.20 1.17 -16.09
N VAL A 323 -13.37 2.22 -16.04
CA VAL A 323 -13.24 3.13 -14.90
C VAL A 323 -13.66 4.53 -15.34
N SER A 324 -14.69 5.11 -14.71
CA SER A 324 -15.16 6.44 -15.10
C SER A 324 -15.54 7.34 -13.93
N ASN A 325 -15.35 8.65 -14.05
CA ASN A 325 -15.77 9.63 -13.01
C ASN A 325 -15.28 9.22 -11.61
N THR A 326 -14.07 8.69 -11.50
CA THR A 326 -13.55 8.09 -10.27
C THR A 326 -12.33 8.87 -9.78
N HIS A 327 -12.27 9.11 -8.48
CA HIS A 327 -11.13 9.72 -7.80
C HIS A 327 -10.27 8.61 -7.18
N VAL A 328 -9.04 8.47 -7.63
CA VAL A 328 -8.10 7.48 -7.08
C VAL A 328 -6.92 8.23 -6.50
N TYR A 329 -6.74 8.22 -5.19
CA TYR A 329 -5.69 9.05 -4.59
C TYR A 329 -5.07 8.48 -3.33
N GLN A 330 -3.82 8.88 -3.05
CA GLN A 330 -3.10 8.49 -1.83
C GLN A 330 -3.14 6.97 -1.56
N ASN A 331 -2.92 6.17 -2.61
CA ASN A 331 -2.66 4.74 -2.48
C ASN A 331 -1.14 4.52 -2.49
N GLY A 332 -0.63 3.57 -1.71
CA GLY A 332 0.80 3.47 -1.43
C GLY A 332 1.66 2.95 -2.57
N TYR A 333 1.03 2.35 -3.57
CA TYR A 333 1.69 1.97 -4.82
C TYR A 333 1.08 2.71 -6.00
N ASN A 334 0.56 1.99 -7.01
CA ASN A 334 -0.07 2.62 -8.16
C ASN A 334 -1.51 3.04 -7.83
N GLY A 335 -2.00 4.13 -8.44
CA GLY A 335 -3.43 4.44 -8.39
C GLY A 335 -4.24 3.32 -9.06
N ILE A 336 -3.94 3.09 -10.33
CA ILE A 336 -4.47 1.98 -11.14
C ILE A 336 -3.29 1.20 -11.74
N ALA A 337 -3.31 -0.13 -11.66
CA ALA A 337 -2.38 -0.98 -12.39
C ALA A 337 -3.11 -2.05 -13.20
N ALA A 338 -2.53 -2.42 -14.33
CA ALA A 338 -3.08 -3.41 -15.23
C ALA A 338 -1.97 -4.27 -15.82
N GLU A 339 -2.00 -5.57 -15.54
CA GLU A 339 -0.95 -6.50 -15.91
C GLU A 339 -1.46 -7.72 -16.68
N GLN A 340 -0.66 -8.24 -17.61
CA GLN A 340 -0.98 -9.46 -18.38
C GLN A 340 -2.20 -9.31 -19.33
N TYR A 341 -2.06 -8.49 -20.37
CA TYR A 341 -2.94 -8.49 -21.55
C TYR A 341 -4.38 -7.99 -21.34
N ASN A 342 -4.56 -6.91 -20.58
CA ASN A 342 -5.87 -6.28 -20.37
C ASN A 342 -6.26 -5.31 -21.52
N ASP A 343 -7.53 -4.92 -21.57
CA ASP A 343 -8.07 -3.88 -22.46
C ASP A 343 -8.96 -2.93 -21.65
N LEU A 344 -8.45 -1.75 -21.29
CA LEU A 344 -9.08 -0.84 -20.34
C LEU A 344 -9.63 0.42 -21.01
N VAL A 345 -10.76 0.90 -20.47
CA VAL A 345 -11.30 2.23 -20.78
C VAL A 345 -11.33 3.04 -19.49
N ILE A 346 -10.63 4.18 -19.48
CA ILE A 346 -10.54 5.09 -18.34
C ILE A 346 -11.01 6.47 -18.79
N ASP A 347 -12.03 7.02 -18.14
CA ASP A 347 -12.67 8.26 -18.58
C ASP A 347 -12.99 9.20 -17.42
N HIS A 348 -12.72 10.50 -17.55
CA HIS A 348 -13.07 11.49 -16.53
C HIS A 348 -12.58 11.13 -15.11
N CYS A 349 -11.36 10.62 -14.97
CA CYS A 349 -10.79 10.23 -13.68
C CYS A 349 -9.76 11.24 -13.18
N LEU A 350 -9.75 11.51 -11.87
CA LEU A 350 -8.67 12.22 -11.19
C LEU A 350 -7.82 11.18 -10.46
N ILE A 351 -6.53 11.07 -10.81
CA ILE A 351 -5.62 10.13 -10.16
C ILE A 351 -4.40 10.87 -9.64
N GLU A 352 -4.25 10.91 -8.32
CA GLU A 352 -3.25 11.78 -7.70
C GLU A 352 -2.58 11.22 -6.44
N GLU A 353 -1.39 11.71 -6.14
CA GLU A 353 -0.66 11.39 -4.91
C GLU A 353 -0.47 9.89 -4.65
N SER A 354 -0.41 9.07 -5.70
CA SER A 354 -0.05 7.65 -5.58
C SER A 354 1.43 7.51 -5.26
N GLY A 355 1.79 6.54 -4.41
CA GLY A 355 3.17 6.32 -3.96
C GLY A 355 4.14 6.03 -5.11
N THR A 356 3.64 5.46 -6.21
CA THR A 356 4.38 5.28 -7.47
C THR A 356 3.64 5.92 -8.64
N SER A 357 3.10 5.16 -9.59
CA SER A 357 2.45 5.72 -10.78
C SER A 357 0.96 6.01 -10.55
N GLY A 358 0.43 7.01 -11.27
CA GLY A 358 -1.02 7.19 -11.33
C GLY A 358 -1.67 5.99 -12.02
N ILE A 359 -1.21 5.66 -13.23
CA ILE A 359 -1.61 4.46 -13.98
C ILE A 359 -0.38 3.68 -14.41
N HIS A 360 -0.42 2.36 -14.27
CA HIS A 360 0.62 1.44 -14.69
C HIS A 360 0.06 0.38 -15.64
N LEU A 361 0.66 0.24 -16.83
CA LEU A 361 0.23 -0.69 -17.88
C LEU A 361 1.36 -1.66 -18.24
N ASP A 362 1.26 -2.92 -17.82
CA ASP A 362 2.09 -4.04 -18.30
C ASP A 362 1.35 -4.79 -19.40
N ALA A 363 1.95 -4.88 -20.59
CA ALA A 363 1.43 -5.70 -21.69
C ALA A 363 -0.07 -5.48 -21.93
N THR A 364 -0.57 -4.27 -21.70
CA THR A 364 -1.99 -3.92 -21.62
C THR A 364 -2.32 -2.83 -22.64
N ASP A 365 -3.52 -2.92 -23.23
CA ASP A 365 -4.08 -1.88 -24.07
C ASP A 365 -5.00 -0.98 -23.22
N ALA A 366 -4.89 0.34 -23.36
CA ALA A 366 -5.76 1.28 -22.64
C ALA A 366 -6.16 2.49 -23.50
N VAL A 367 -7.42 2.88 -23.39
CA VAL A 367 -7.94 4.16 -23.89
C VAL A 367 -8.27 5.05 -22.71
N ILE A 368 -7.61 6.20 -22.64
CA ILE A 368 -7.76 7.15 -21.54
C ILE A 368 -8.27 8.47 -22.10
N THR A 369 -9.42 8.92 -21.61
CA THR A 369 -10.09 10.16 -22.03
C THR A 369 -10.34 11.11 -20.88
N SER A 370 -10.20 12.41 -21.14
CA SER A 370 -10.70 13.48 -20.26
C SER A 370 -10.29 13.35 -18.79
N SER A 371 -9.06 12.89 -18.52
CA SER A 371 -8.58 12.53 -17.17
C SER A 371 -7.40 13.40 -16.72
N ILE A 372 -7.20 13.51 -15.40
CA ILE A 372 -6.14 14.30 -14.77
C ILE A 372 -5.23 13.37 -13.94
N PHE A 373 -3.92 13.48 -14.14
CA PHE A 373 -2.89 12.74 -13.40
C PHE A 373 -1.91 13.70 -12.73
N MET A 374 -1.88 13.73 -11.39
CA MET A 374 -1.03 14.70 -10.71
C MET A 374 -0.38 14.26 -9.41
N ASN A 375 0.79 14.82 -9.11
CA ASN A 375 1.52 14.58 -7.86
C ASN A 375 1.84 13.10 -7.55
N ASN A 376 1.85 12.23 -8.56
CA ASN A 376 2.23 10.83 -8.36
C ASN A 376 3.75 10.74 -8.15
N GLY A 377 4.19 9.80 -7.30
CA GLY A 377 5.59 9.60 -6.94
C GLY A 377 6.48 9.33 -8.15
N ALA A 378 5.92 8.65 -9.16
CA ALA A 378 6.58 8.24 -10.39
C ALA A 378 5.81 8.74 -11.63
N GLY A 379 5.43 7.89 -12.59
CA GLY A 379 4.77 8.33 -13.84
C GLY A 379 3.28 8.66 -13.66
N GLY A 380 2.75 9.71 -14.29
CA GLY A 380 1.31 9.93 -14.42
C GLY A 380 0.65 8.74 -15.10
N VAL A 381 1.24 8.29 -16.21
CA VAL A 381 0.98 6.98 -16.85
C VAL A 381 2.32 6.28 -17.11
N SER A 382 2.44 5.01 -16.77
CA SER A 382 3.59 4.15 -17.12
C SER A 382 3.15 3.07 -18.11
N VAL A 383 3.92 2.89 -19.19
CA VAL A 383 3.61 1.98 -20.32
C VAL A 383 4.80 1.06 -20.54
N ASP A 384 4.59 -0.24 -20.40
CA ASP A 384 5.67 -1.24 -20.39
C ASP A 384 5.26 -2.58 -20.99
N ASN A 385 6.26 -3.41 -21.28
CA ASN A 385 6.14 -4.79 -21.73
C ASN A 385 5.27 -4.93 -22.97
N SER A 386 5.47 -3.99 -23.91
CA SER A 386 4.71 -3.90 -25.16
C SER A 386 3.22 -3.54 -24.96
N ALA A 387 2.92 -2.75 -23.93
CA ALA A 387 1.62 -2.11 -23.73
C ALA A 387 1.34 -1.04 -24.80
N SER A 388 0.04 -0.74 -25.00
CA SER A 388 -0.40 0.37 -25.83
C SER A 388 -1.35 1.31 -25.10
N VAL A 389 -1.20 2.60 -25.32
CA VAL A 389 -2.07 3.61 -24.72
C VAL A 389 -2.47 4.68 -25.72
N LEU A 390 -3.76 5.01 -25.72
CA LEU A 390 -4.33 6.15 -26.40
C LEU A 390 -4.81 7.18 -25.38
N LEU A 391 -4.12 8.32 -25.30
CA LEU A 391 -4.47 9.45 -24.43
C LEU A 391 -5.22 10.52 -25.23
N LYS A 392 -6.41 10.93 -24.78
CA LYS A 392 -7.21 12.00 -25.40
C LYS A 392 -7.73 12.99 -24.36
N GLY A 393 -7.49 14.28 -24.52
CA GLY A 393 -8.00 15.27 -23.56
C GLY A 393 -7.42 15.08 -22.15
N VAL A 394 -6.16 14.66 -22.02
CA VAL A 394 -5.52 14.35 -20.72
C VAL A 394 -4.70 15.51 -20.21
N LEU A 395 -4.77 15.79 -18.91
CA LEU A 395 -3.83 16.64 -18.18
C LEU A 395 -2.93 15.76 -17.31
N SER A 396 -1.61 15.92 -17.41
CA SER A 396 -0.64 15.21 -16.56
C SER A 396 0.44 16.16 -16.06
N SER A 397 0.52 16.40 -14.76
CA SER A 397 1.40 17.42 -14.18
C SER A 397 1.95 17.07 -12.80
N GLN A 398 3.12 17.60 -12.45
CA GLN A 398 3.76 17.43 -11.13
C GLN A 398 4.08 15.97 -10.73
N ASN A 399 4.04 15.05 -11.68
CA ASN A 399 4.53 13.69 -11.50
C ASN A 399 6.06 13.65 -11.69
N SER A 400 6.69 12.51 -11.44
CA SER A 400 8.07 12.30 -11.85
C SER A 400 8.17 12.32 -13.37
N GLU A 401 7.37 11.52 -14.04
CA GLU A 401 7.22 11.49 -15.50
C GLU A 401 5.76 11.77 -15.86
N GLY A 402 5.49 12.49 -16.96
CA GLY A 402 4.11 12.60 -17.44
C GLY A 402 3.61 11.25 -17.98
N VAL A 403 4.32 10.75 -19.01
CA VAL A 403 4.17 9.39 -19.55
C VAL A 403 5.53 8.70 -19.54
N ALA A 404 5.69 7.74 -18.64
CA ALA A 404 6.85 6.86 -18.54
C ALA A 404 6.77 5.71 -19.54
N THR A 405 7.93 5.22 -19.97
CA THR A 405 8.07 4.08 -20.89
C THR A 405 9.14 3.14 -20.37
N GLY A 406 8.81 1.85 -20.25
CA GLY A 406 9.76 0.82 -19.87
C GLY A 406 10.18 -0.11 -21.01
N GLU A 407 10.34 -1.38 -20.68
CA GLU A 407 10.77 -2.48 -21.55
C GLU A 407 9.76 -2.79 -22.68
N GLY A 408 10.19 -3.54 -23.70
CA GLY A 408 9.35 -3.94 -24.83
C GLY A 408 9.08 -2.85 -25.89
N ASN A 409 8.17 -3.16 -26.83
CA ASN A 409 7.80 -2.25 -27.93
C ASN A 409 6.49 -1.54 -27.60
N ASN A 410 6.56 -0.53 -26.75
CA ASN A 410 5.40 0.23 -26.28
C ASN A 410 4.85 1.18 -27.35
N VAL A 411 3.52 1.33 -27.42
CA VAL A 411 2.84 2.22 -28.38
C VAL A 411 2.10 3.33 -27.63
N ILE A 412 2.50 4.58 -27.84
CA ILE A 412 1.85 5.74 -27.22
C ILE A 412 1.24 6.61 -28.31
N GLN A 413 -0.07 6.83 -28.23
CA GLN A 413 -0.80 7.77 -29.09
C GLN A 413 -1.41 8.88 -28.24
N VAL A 414 -1.27 10.13 -28.69
CA VAL A 414 -1.75 11.30 -27.96
C VAL A 414 -2.60 12.21 -28.85
N GLY A 415 -3.79 12.56 -28.36
CA GLY A 415 -4.72 13.52 -28.94
C GLY A 415 -5.08 14.59 -27.93
N ASN A 416 -4.90 15.87 -28.29
CA ASN A 416 -5.20 17.03 -27.44
C ASN A 416 -4.85 16.84 -25.94
N VAL A 417 -3.56 16.76 -25.59
CA VAL A 417 -3.09 16.54 -24.20
C VAL A 417 -2.32 17.76 -23.66
N GLN A 418 -2.35 17.95 -22.34
CA GLN A 418 -1.50 18.89 -21.59
C GLN A 418 -0.62 18.10 -20.61
N ILE A 419 0.60 17.77 -21.05
CA ILE A 419 1.57 17.05 -20.23
C ILE A 419 2.72 18.01 -19.94
N THR A 420 2.69 18.64 -18.76
CA THR A 420 3.57 19.74 -18.38
C THR A 420 4.04 19.60 -16.94
N ASP A 421 5.11 20.30 -16.55
CA ASP A 421 5.59 20.41 -15.16
C ASP A 421 5.90 19.08 -14.44
N ASN A 422 6.11 17.99 -15.18
CA ASN A 422 6.64 16.74 -14.64
C ASN A 422 8.17 16.82 -14.50
N ARG A 423 8.74 16.18 -13.47
CA ARG A 423 10.13 16.39 -13.02
C ARG A 423 11.20 15.93 -14.03
N ASN A 424 11.07 14.73 -14.56
CA ASN A 424 12.09 14.03 -15.36
C ASN A 424 11.81 14.13 -16.87
N CYS A 425 10.59 13.82 -17.29
CA CYS A 425 10.16 13.90 -18.68
C CYS A 425 8.65 14.20 -18.78
N GLN A 426 8.22 14.76 -19.91
CA GLN A 426 6.79 14.89 -20.20
C GLN A 426 6.27 13.60 -20.86
N ILE A 427 6.93 13.15 -21.91
CA ILE A 427 6.76 11.81 -22.49
C ILE A 427 8.17 11.24 -22.67
N CYS A 428 8.48 10.11 -22.03
CA CYS A 428 9.82 9.55 -21.96
C CYS A 428 10.23 8.76 -23.22
N GLY A 429 9.28 8.35 -24.06
CA GLY A 429 9.52 7.61 -25.30
C GLY A 429 8.89 8.26 -26.54
N ASP A 430 8.91 7.51 -27.65
CA ASP A 430 8.27 7.95 -28.89
C ASP A 430 6.75 7.94 -28.73
N SER A 431 6.09 8.95 -29.29
CA SER A 431 4.63 9.07 -29.30
C SER A 431 4.12 9.53 -30.66
N GLU A 432 3.00 8.97 -31.10
CA GLU A 432 2.28 9.41 -32.28
C GLU A 432 1.22 10.45 -31.90
N LYS A 433 1.25 11.61 -32.55
CA LYS A 433 0.17 12.59 -32.42
C LYS A 433 -0.96 12.24 -33.37
N ILE A 434 -2.17 12.14 -32.84
CA ILE A 434 -3.37 11.92 -33.62
C ILE A 434 -4.26 13.16 -33.64
N ALA A 435 -5.13 13.26 -34.65
CA ALA A 435 -6.15 14.30 -34.69
C ALA A 435 -7.25 13.99 -33.66
N ASP A 436 -7.51 14.94 -32.77
CA ASP A 436 -8.47 14.80 -31.69
C ASP A 436 -8.96 16.19 -31.26
N ASP A 437 -10.22 16.27 -30.83
CA ASP A 437 -10.90 17.47 -30.33
C ASP A 437 -11.45 17.29 -28.91
N THR A 438 -11.04 16.24 -28.21
CA THR A 438 -11.45 15.96 -26.82
C THR A 438 -10.91 17.05 -25.91
N THR A 439 -11.77 17.78 -25.20
CA THR A 439 -11.36 18.86 -24.30
C THR A 439 -10.48 18.32 -23.16
N VAL A 440 -9.38 19.02 -22.88
CA VAL A 440 -8.57 18.78 -21.68
C VAL A 440 -9.27 19.41 -20.48
N PRO A 441 -9.62 18.64 -19.43
CA PRO A 441 -10.21 19.20 -18.23
C PRO A 441 -9.18 20.06 -17.47
N GLU A 442 -9.60 21.22 -16.99
CA GLU A 442 -8.80 22.03 -16.05
C GLU A 442 -8.96 21.52 -14.61
N GLU A 443 -10.13 20.95 -14.30
CA GLU A 443 -10.47 20.31 -13.03
C GLU A 443 -11.45 19.16 -13.28
N ILE A 444 -11.50 18.21 -12.35
CA ILE A 444 -12.54 17.18 -12.29
C ILE A 444 -13.28 17.37 -10.98
N THR A 445 -14.60 17.49 -11.05
CA THR A 445 -15.47 17.63 -9.88
C THR A 445 -16.33 16.38 -9.75
N PHE A 446 -16.49 15.93 -8.51
CA PHE A 446 -17.32 14.78 -8.17
C PHE A 446 -18.63 15.29 -7.55
N ASP A 447 -19.71 14.55 -7.79
CA ASP A 447 -21.06 14.88 -7.30
C ASP A 447 -21.32 14.37 -5.88
N PHE A 448 -20.35 13.70 -5.27
CA PHE A 448 -20.33 13.37 -3.85
C PHE A 448 -18.98 13.64 -3.21
N SER A 449 -19.00 13.85 -1.89
CA SER A 449 -17.80 14.02 -1.07
C SER A 449 -17.76 12.91 -0.02
N PRO A 450 -16.76 12.01 -0.06
CA PRO A 450 -16.63 10.96 0.94
C PRO A 450 -16.30 11.54 2.32
N ASP A 451 -16.60 10.80 3.38
CA ASP A 451 -16.20 11.13 4.75
C ASP A 451 -14.68 11.26 4.83
N MET A 452 -14.16 12.32 5.44
CA MET A 452 -12.72 12.56 5.60
C MET A 452 -12.27 12.47 7.07
N SER A 453 -13.11 11.96 7.97
CA SER A 453 -12.83 11.91 9.42
C SER A 453 -11.61 11.05 9.80
N TYR A 454 -11.18 10.19 8.87
CA TYR A 454 -10.04 9.29 9.02
C TYR A 454 -8.93 9.53 7.98
N GLU A 455 -8.87 10.73 7.40
CA GLU A 455 -7.78 11.09 6.49
C GLU A 455 -6.41 10.82 7.13
N LEU A 456 -5.54 10.12 6.39
CA LEU A 456 -4.21 9.76 6.85
C LEU A 456 -3.30 10.98 7.00
N GLY A 457 -3.43 11.96 6.08
CA GLY A 457 -2.54 13.12 6.00
C GLY A 457 -1.19 12.81 5.33
N TYR A 458 -1.01 11.59 4.81
CA TYR A 458 0.14 11.10 4.07
C TYR A 458 -0.29 10.08 3.01
N THR A 459 0.59 9.82 2.05
CA THR A 459 0.44 8.68 1.13
C THR A 459 1.08 7.44 1.77
N PRO A 460 0.37 6.30 1.89
CA PRO A 460 0.96 5.05 2.36
C PRO A 460 2.32 4.76 1.70
N GLY A 461 3.26 4.25 2.48
CA GLY A 461 4.67 4.15 2.12
C GLY A 461 5.52 5.36 2.48
N ASP A 462 4.94 6.40 3.12
CA ASP A 462 5.74 7.47 3.74
C ASP A 462 6.64 6.88 4.86
N GLU A 463 7.94 7.18 4.80
CA GLU A 463 8.94 6.55 5.69
C GLU A 463 8.77 6.97 7.16
N ASP A 464 8.27 8.17 7.41
CA ASP A 464 8.15 8.74 8.76
C ASP A 464 6.73 8.61 9.34
N LEU A 465 5.72 8.66 8.47
CA LEU A 465 4.31 8.77 8.86
C LEU A 465 3.53 7.46 8.76
N ASP A 466 3.93 6.53 7.87
CA ASP A 466 3.19 5.29 7.70
C ASP A 466 3.37 4.35 8.92
N HIS A 467 2.30 3.63 9.24
CA HIS A 467 2.23 2.66 10.32
C HIS A 467 2.04 1.23 9.82
N TYR A 468 2.04 1.01 8.51
CA TYR A 468 2.07 -0.33 7.94
C TYR A 468 3.45 -0.98 8.16
N ALA A 469 3.43 -2.22 8.66
CA ALA A 469 4.65 -2.94 8.99
C ALA A 469 5.31 -3.55 7.74
N TYR A 470 6.06 -2.75 7.00
CA TYR A 470 6.91 -3.25 5.89
C TYR A 470 8.11 -4.05 6.40
N VAL A 471 8.66 -3.65 7.55
CA VAL A 471 9.78 -4.29 8.24
C VAL A 471 9.30 -4.78 9.61
N TYR A 472 9.66 -6.00 9.98
CA TYR A 472 9.20 -6.62 11.23
C TYR A 472 10.21 -6.42 12.37
N ASP A 473 9.80 -6.82 13.58
CA ASP A 473 10.65 -6.74 14.78
C ASP A 473 12.02 -7.36 14.52
N ALA A 474 13.10 -6.70 14.97
CA ALA A 474 14.47 -7.15 14.72
C ALA A 474 14.76 -8.54 15.31
N GLU A 475 14.02 -8.97 16.32
CA GLU A 475 14.14 -10.28 16.95
C GLU A 475 12.74 -10.81 17.31
N ASP A 476 12.54 -12.10 17.07
CA ASP A 476 11.39 -12.87 17.55
C ASP A 476 11.85 -14.26 18.04
N GLU A 477 10.91 -15.12 18.43
CA GLU A 477 11.20 -16.47 18.94
C GLU A 477 11.95 -17.37 17.95
N SER A 478 11.89 -17.09 16.66
CA SER A 478 12.45 -17.93 15.60
C SER A 478 13.76 -17.41 15.03
N ARG A 479 13.97 -16.08 15.03
CA ARG A 479 15.08 -15.45 14.30
C ARG A 479 15.44 -14.05 14.80
N ALA A 480 16.70 -13.67 14.60
CA ALA A 480 17.22 -12.31 14.83
C ALA A 480 17.85 -11.74 13.55
N VAL A 481 17.52 -10.49 13.21
CA VAL A 481 18.18 -9.72 12.15
C VAL A 481 19.42 -9.05 12.75
N VAL A 482 20.60 -9.57 12.41
CA VAL A 482 21.88 -9.16 13.00
C VAL A 482 22.73 -8.29 12.08
N LYS A 483 22.44 -8.28 10.77
CA LYS A 483 23.13 -7.46 9.76
C LYS A 483 22.12 -6.90 8.75
N LYS A 484 22.39 -5.69 8.23
CA LYS A 484 21.63 -5.05 7.15
C LYS A 484 22.61 -4.36 6.20
N VAL A 485 22.53 -4.66 4.91
CA VAL A 485 23.39 -4.08 3.86
C VAL A 485 22.58 -3.80 2.58
N GLY A 486 23.19 -3.10 1.61
CA GLY A 486 22.55 -2.79 0.33
C GLY A 486 21.68 -1.53 0.35
N GLU A 487 21.97 -0.58 1.24
CA GLU A 487 21.31 0.74 1.26
C GLU A 487 21.55 1.47 -0.07
N ASN A 488 20.54 2.18 -0.57
CA ASN A 488 20.56 2.92 -1.84
C ASN A 488 20.75 2.07 -3.13
N LEU A 489 20.67 0.74 -3.06
CA LEU A 489 20.70 -0.10 -4.26
C LEU A 489 19.34 -0.19 -4.96
N GLY A 490 18.26 0.25 -4.30
CA GLY A 490 16.89 0.00 -4.74
C GLY A 490 16.49 -1.45 -4.50
N LEU A 491 15.46 -1.94 -5.20
CA LEU A 491 15.04 -3.33 -5.11
C LEU A 491 16.16 -4.26 -5.57
N THR A 492 16.47 -5.23 -4.71
CA THR A 492 17.38 -6.34 -5.01
C THR A 492 16.53 -7.60 -5.09
N TRP A 493 16.63 -8.40 -6.15
CA TRP A 493 15.82 -9.62 -6.27
C TRP A 493 16.62 -10.89 -6.15
N ALA A 494 17.94 -10.80 -6.16
CA ALA A 494 18.81 -11.95 -6.17
C ALA A 494 19.95 -11.76 -5.17
N VAL A 495 20.34 -12.80 -4.44
CA VAL A 495 21.46 -12.75 -3.50
C VAL A 495 22.25 -14.07 -3.50
N ALA A 496 23.57 -13.97 -3.55
CA ALA A 496 24.47 -15.11 -3.43
C ALA A 496 25.59 -14.83 -2.42
N TRP A 497 26.15 -15.90 -1.86
CA TRP A 497 27.32 -15.84 -0.99
C TRP A 497 28.51 -16.50 -1.68
N ASP A 498 29.63 -15.78 -1.84
CA ASP A 498 30.80 -16.32 -2.55
C ASP A 498 31.87 -16.97 -1.65
N GLY A 499 31.62 -17.02 -0.34
CA GLY A 499 32.59 -17.47 0.65
C GLY A 499 33.24 -16.34 1.46
N GLU A 500 33.18 -15.10 0.96
CA GLU A 500 33.76 -13.91 1.59
C GLU A 500 32.80 -12.71 1.58
N ALA A 501 32.04 -12.53 0.50
CA ALA A 501 31.18 -11.38 0.26
C ALA A 501 29.82 -11.79 -0.30
N LEU A 502 28.88 -10.85 -0.25
CA LEU A 502 27.58 -11.00 -0.88
C LEU A 502 27.63 -10.54 -2.32
N TRP A 503 26.92 -11.24 -3.18
CA TRP A 503 26.56 -10.75 -4.50
C TRP A 503 25.07 -10.47 -4.53
N THR A 504 24.69 -9.41 -5.23
CA THR A 504 23.29 -9.10 -5.54
C THR A 504 23.17 -8.58 -6.96
N ALA A 505 22.01 -8.77 -7.56
CA ALA A 505 21.65 -8.11 -8.80
C ALA A 505 20.39 -7.26 -8.59
N THR A 506 20.37 -6.08 -9.20
CA THR A 506 19.20 -5.21 -9.28
C THR A 506 18.67 -5.17 -10.72
N LEU A 507 17.70 -4.30 -10.97
CA LEU A 507 17.16 -4.02 -12.31
C LEU A 507 18.25 -3.82 -13.37
N TRP A 508 17.92 -4.23 -14.61
CA TRP A 508 18.78 -4.09 -15.79
C TRP A 508 20.14 -4.79 -15.67
N ALA A 509 20.17 -5.87 -14.88
CA ALA A 509 21.34 -6.71 -14.68
C ALA A 509 22.55 -5.94 -14.13
N GLU A 510 22.32 -5.02 -13.19
CA GLU A 510 23.38 -4.37 -12.42
C GLU A 510 23.80 -5.27 -11.26
N TYR A 511 25.01 -5.84 -11.32
CA TYR A 511 25.55 -6.76 -10.32
C TYR A 511 26.49 -6.02 -9.36
N TYR A 512 26.34 -6.30 -8.07
CA TYR A 512 27.15 -5.73 -7.00
C TYR A 512 27.72 -6.83 -6.12
N ARG A 513 29.02 -6.76 -5.86
CA ARG A 513 29.69 -7.50 -4.78
C ARG A 513 29.81 -6.58 -3.58
N ILE A 514 29.32 -7.00 -2.42
CA ILE A 514 29.12 -6.16 -1.23
C ILE A 514 29.83 -6.79 -0.04
N ASP A 515 30.59 -5.97 0.69
CA ASP A 515 31.16 -6.35 1.97
C ASP A 515 30.03 -6.58 3.01
N PRO A 516 29.94 -7.76 3.62
CA PRO A 516 28.78 -8.14 4.44
C PRO A 516 28.74 -7.42 5.80
N ASP A 517 29.84 -6.82 6.25
CA ASP A 517 29.92 -6.12 7.54
C ASP A 517 29.66 -4.62 7.41
N SER A 518 30.23 -4.00 6.39
CA SER A 518 30.17 -2.54 6.17
C SER A 518 29.14 -2.11 5.12
N GLY A 519 28.71 -3.02 4.24
CA GLY A 519 27.87 -2.69 3.09
C GLY A 519 28.63 -2.00 1.94
N GLU A 520 29.97 -1.92 1.99
CA GLU A 520 30.76 -1.32 0.92
C GLU A 520 30.63 -2.10 -0.39
N ILE A 521 30.38 -1.40 -1.50
CA ILE A 521 30.41 -2.00 -2.84
C ILE A 521 31.86 -2.27 -3.23
N LEU A 522 32.24 -3.54 -3.24
CA LEU A 522 33.58 -4.03 -3.59
C LEU A 522 33.77 -4.15 -5.10
N THR A 523 32.72 -4.51 -5.83
CA THR A 523 32.75 -4.69 -7.30
C THR A 523 31.38 -4.38 -7.87
N HIS A 524 31.35 -3.82 -9.08
CA HIS A 524 30.14 -3.45 -9.80
C HIS A 524 30.36 -3.66 -11.31
N PHE A 525 29.42 -4.34 -11.96
CA PHE A 525 29.37 -4.46 -13.42
C PHE A 525 27.94 -4.67 -13.91
N GLN A 526 27.70 -4.32 -15.17
CA GLN A 526 26.49 -4.70 -15.88
C GLN A 526 26.68 -6.08 -16.52
N GLY A 527 25.86 -7.05 -16.13
CA GLY A 527 25.94 -8.44 -16.59
C GLY A 527 24.91 -8.78 -17.68
N PRO A 528 24.73 -10.07 -18.00
CA PRO A 528 23.69 -10.52 -18.92
C PRO A 528 22.30 -10.49 -18.26
N GLY A 529 21.26 -10.46 -19.09
CA GLY A 529 19.85 -10.44 -18.68
C GLY A 529 19.27 -9.04 -18.50
N SER A 530 18.01 -8.98 -18.09
CA SER A 530 17.30 -7.75 -17.69
C SER A 530 16.63 -7.88 -16.33
N GLN A 531 16.25 -9.09 -15.90
CA GLN A 531 15.49 -9.33 -14.67
C GLN A 531 16.03 -10.55 -13.91
N ILE A 532 17.12 -10.31 -13.18
CA ILE A 532 17.82 -11.35 -12.42
C ILE A 532 17.08 -11.59 -11.11
N TRP A 533 16.42 -12.75 -11.02
CA TRP A 533 15.54 -13.12 -9.91
C TRP A 533 16.15 -14.16 -8.96
N GLY A 534 17.20 -14.84 -9.40
CA GLY A 534 17.96 -15.75 -8.55
C GLY A 534 19.44 -15.68 -8.87
N LEU A 535 20.28 -15.79 -7.84
CA LEU A 535 21.73 -15.82 -7.99
C LEU A 535 22.33 -16.87 -7.06
N THR A 536 23.28 -17.66 -7.56
CA THR A 536 24.09 -18.55 -6.72
C THR A 536 25.55 -18.51 -7.14
N PHE A 537 26.44 -18.97 -6.25
CA PHE A 537 27.86 -19.13 -6.53
C PHE A 537 28.25 -20.60 -6.37
N ASP A 538 28.99 -21.14 -7.33
CA ASP A 538 29.36 -22.57 -7.32
C ASP A 538 30.72 -22.87 -6.67
N GLY A 539 31.42 -21.82 -6.22
CA GLY A 539 32.80 -21.87 -5.75
C GLY A 539 33.81 -21.24 -6.71
N GLU A 540 33.43 -21.02 -7.97
CA GLU A 540 34.26 -20.42 -9.01
C GLU A 540 33.50 -19.37 -9.85
N HIS A 541 32.25 -19.64 -10.23
CA HIS A 541 31.42 -18.82 -11.10
C HIS A 541 30.10 -18.41 -10.44
N LEU A 542 29.58 -17.27 -10.88
CA LEU A 542 28.21 -16.85 -10.58
C LEU A 542 27.24 -17.52 -11.56
N TRP A 543 26.09 -17.93 -11.06
CA TRP A 543 24.99 -18.48 -11.84
C TRP A 543 23.76 -17.60 -11.64
N ALA A 544 23.38 -16.87 -12.68
CA ALA A 544 22.27 -15.93 -12.65
C ALA A 544 21.06 -16.48 -13.40
N LEU A 545 19.90 -16.44 -12.75
CA LEU A 545 18.62 -16.83 -13.32
C LEU A 545 17.84 -15.58 -13.72
N ASP A 546 17.59 -15.43 -15.02
CA ASP A 546 16.78 -14.36 -15.58
C ASP A 546 15.35 -14.83 -15.81
N PHE A 547 14.39 -14.10 -15.24
CA PHE A 547 12.97 -14.45 -15.33
C PHE A 547 12.34 -14.05 -16.66
N ALA A 548 12.63 -12.86 -17.17
CA ALA A 548 12.01 -12.31 -18.37
C ALA A 548 12.50 -13.00 -19.65
N GLU A 549 13.81 -13.18 -19.78
CA GLU A 549 14.47 -13.87 -20.87
C GLU A 549 14.39 -15.40 -20.72
N ARG A 550 14.07 -15.89 -19.52
CA ARG A 550 13.94 -17.32 -19.17
C ARG A 550 15.23 -18.09 -19.40
N MET A 551 16.35 -17.47 -19.03
CA MET A 551 17.70 -17.97 -19.26
C MET A 551 18.47 -18.14 -17.94
N ILE A 552 19.42 -19.07 -17.92
CA ILE A 552 20.42 -19.21 -16.87
C ILE A 552 21.79 -18.89 -17.47
N TYR A 553 22.54 -18.04 -16.79
CA TYR A 553 23.86 -17.53 -17.21
C TYR A 553 24.94 -17.98 -16.23
N GLU A 554 26.01 -18.61 -16.72
CA GLU A 554 27.27 -18.79 -16.00
C GLU A 554 28.16 -17.57 -16.27
N ILE A 555 28.59 -16.88 -15.23
CA ILE A 555 29.28 -15.59 -15.31
C ILE A 555 30.62 -15.68 -14.58
N ASP A 556 31.68 -15.17 -15.21
CA ASP A 556 32.95 -14.94 -14.54
C ASP A 556 32.82 -13.73 -13.60
N PRO A 557 32.90 -13.93 -12.26
CA PRO A 557 32.72 -12.84 -11.30
C PRO A 557 33.81 -11.75 -11.39
N ALA A 558 34.97 -12.04 -11.98
CA ALA A 558 36.05 -11.08 -12.10
C ALA A 558 35.85 -10.08 -13.27
N SER A 559 35.21 -10.53 -14.35
CA SER A 559 35.05 -9.75 -15.58
C SER A 559 33.60 -9.38 -15.91
N GLY A 560 32.62 -10.12 -15.36
CA GLY A 560 31.21 -10.03 -15.75
C GLY A 560 30.89 -10.71 -17.07
N GLU A 561 31.86 -11.39 -17.70
CA GLU A 561 31.64 -12.08 -18.98
C GLU A 561 30.78 -13.35 -18.81
N THR A 562 29.82 -13.55 -19.71
CA THR A 562 29.06 -14.80 -19.81
C THR A 562 29.96 -15.91 -20.36
N LEU A 563 30.21 -16.92 -19.55
CA LEU A 563 31.00 -18.11 -19.90
C LEU A 563 30.16 -19.15 -20.64
N SER A 564 28.92 -19.35 -20.18
CA SER A 564 27.94 -20.23 -20.81
C SER A 564 26.52 -19.76 -20.48
N SER A 565 25.53 -20.23 -21.24
CA SER A 565 24.13 -20.02 -20.93
C SER A 565 23.24 -21.11 -21.51
N PHE A 566 22.10 -21.33 -20.89
CA PHE A 566 21.07 -22.26 -21.36
C PHE A 566 19.67 -21.82 -20.90
N PRO A 567 18.61 -22.26 -21.58
CA PRO A 567 17.24 -21.97 -21.15
C PRO A 567 16.95 -22.49 -19.74
N SER A 568 16.17 -21.72 -18.98
CA SER A 568 15.58 -22.18 -17.72
C SER A 568 14.69 -23.41 -17.94
N PRO A 569 14.53 -24.29 -16.94
CA PRO A 569 13.83 -25.56 -17.11
C PRO A 569 12.29 -25.44 -17.27
N ASP A 570 11.71 -24.28 -16.98
CA ASP A 570 10.29 -23.96 -17.25
C ASP A 570 10.20 -22.78 -18.24
N PRO A 571 10.30 -23.05 -19.56
CA PRO A 571 10.32 -21.98 -20.56
C PRO A 571 8.96 -21.33 -20.78
N ASP A 572 7.87 -21.91 -20.27
CA ASP A 572 6.52 -21.39 -20.44
C ASP A 572 6.18 -20.39 -19.33
N ASN A 573 6.53 -20.68 -18.08
CA ASN A 573 6.18 -19.85 -16.92
C ASN A 573 7.36 -19.14 -16.24
N GLY A 574 8.60 -19.49 -16.58
CA GLY A 574 9.80 -18.96 -15.95
C GLY A 574 10.12 -19.60 -14.58
N CYS A 575 11.26 -19.20 -14.01
CA CYS A 575 11.77 -19.69 -12.72
C CYS A 575 12.21 -18.51 -11.84
N LYS A 576 12.19 -18.67 -10.52
CA LYS A 576 12.52 -17.59 -9.55
C LYS A 576 13.80 -17.78 -8.76
N GLY A 577 14.00 -18.94 -8.15
CA GLY A 577 15.14 -19.20 -7.28
C GLY A 577 16.17 -20.14 -7.90
N ILE A 578 17.45 -19.93 -7.60
CA ILE A 578 18.53 -20.85 -7.98
C ILE A 578 19.52 -21.03 -6.82
N THR A 579 19.94 -22.26 -6.56
CA THR A 579 21.00 -22.55 -5.57
C THR A 579 21.93 -23.67 -6.03
N TRP A 580 23.07 -23.81 -5.36
CA TRP A 580 24.09 -24.81 -5.66
C TRP A 580 24.40 -25.67 -4.43
N ASP A 581 24.37 -26.99 -4.57
CA ASP A 581 24.63 -27.91 -3.46
C ASP A 581 26.07 -28.46 -3.40
N GLY A 582 26.93 -28.08 -4.36
CA GLY A 582 28.25 -28.67 -4.58
C GLY A 582 28.34 -29.62 -5.78
N GLU A 583 27.21 -30.03 -6.36
CA GLU A 583 27.14 -30.97 -7.48
C GLU A 583 26.11 -30.55 -8.56
N TYR A 584 24.94 -30.04 -8.15
CA TYR A 584 23.82 -29.66 -9.02
C TYR A 584 23.31 -28.26 -8.72
N LEU A 585 22.80 -27.61 -9.76
CA LEU A 585 21.99 -26.40 -9.66
C LEU A 585 20.54 -26.81 -9.38
N TYR A 586 19.92 -26.20 -8.38
CA TYR A 586 18.51 -26.37 -8.04
C TYR A 586 17.78 -25.12 -8.44
N VAL A 587 16.78 -25.25 -9.31
CA VAL A 587 16.06 -24.12 -9.90
C VAL A 587 14.58 -24.22 -9.54
N ALA A 588 14.04 -23.27 -8.78
CA ALA A 588 12.63 -23.24 -8.43
C ALA A 588 11.80 -22.69 -9.60
N GLY A 589 10.90 -23.51 -10.15
CA GLY A 589 9.94 -23.05 -11.14
C GLY A 589 8.92 -22.10 -10.52
N TRP A 590 8.49 -21.10 -11.29
CA TRP A 590 7.56 -20.07 -10.80
C TRP A 590 6.16 -20.63 -10.60
N ALA A 591 5.49 -20.97 -11.70
CA ALA A 591 4.15 -21.57 -11.67
C ALA A 591 4.18 -23.10 -11.62
N SER A 592 5.31 -23.74 -11.96
CA SER A 592 5.46 -25.18 -11.81
C SER A 592 5.50 -25.57 -10.33
N ASN A 593 5.03 -26.77 -9.99
CA ASN A 593 5.18 -27.36 -8.66
C ASN A 593 6.54 -28.06 -8.44
N PHE A 594 7.58 -27.69 -9.17
CA PHE A 594 8.88 -28.37 -9.09
C PHE A 594 10.05 -27.42 -8.76
N VAL A 595 10.98 -27.97 -7.99
CA VAL A 595 12.39 -27.57 -8.02
C VAL A 595 13.11 -28.53 -8.96
N TYR A 596 13.72 -27.98 -10.00
CA TYR A 596 14.45 -28.73 -11.02
C TYR A 596 15.90 -28.91 -10.61
N VAL A 597 16.41 -30.14 -10.70
CA VAL A 597 17.80 -30.48 -10.43
C VAL A 597 18.54 -30.54 -11.77
N MET A 598 19.48 -29.62 -11.98
CA MET A 598 20.14 -29.39 -13.26
C MET A 598 21.65 -29.61 -13.10
N ASP A 599 22.28 -30.26 -14.07
CA ASP A 599 23.74 -30.23 -14.18
C ASP A 599 24.22 -28.87 -14.72
N ARG A 600 25.53 -28.61 -14.60
CA ARG A 600 26.16 -27.36 -15.08
C ARG A 600 26.06 -27.14 -16.60
N SER A 601 25.71 -28.17 -17.37
CA SER A 601 25.51 -28.06 -18.83
C SER A 601 24.05 -27.79 -19.19
N GLY A 602 23.17 -27.62 -18.21
CA GLY A 602 21.74 -27.37 -18.40
C GLY A 602 20.91 -28.64 -18.65
N ASN A 603 21.43 -29.83 -18.36
CA ASN A 603 20.64 -31.05 -18.48
C ASN A 603 19.88 -31.34 -17.18
N LEU A 604 18.60 -31.69 -17.31
CA LEU A 604 17.76 -32.11 -16.19
C LEU A 604 18.23 -33.46 -15.63
N ALA A 605 18.66 -33.46 -14.38
CA ALA A 605 19.05 -34.65 -13.62
C ALA A 605 17.90 -35.23 -12.79
N GLY A 606 16.93 -34.40 -12.39
CA GLY A 606 15.76 -34.81 -11.63
C GLY A 606 14.85 -33.64 -11.25
N THR A 607 13.78 -33.94 -10.51
CA THR A 607 12.87 -32.93 -9.96
C THR A 607 12.52 -33.27 -8.52
N ILE A 608 12.20 -32.24 -7.74
CA ILE A 608 11.64 -32.32 -6.39
C ILE A 608 10.29 -31.62 -6.44
N GLU A 609 9.24 -32.27 -5.96
CA GLU A 609 7.91 -31.67 -5.86
C GLU A 609 7.86 -30.65 -4.71
N LYS A 610 7.34 -29.46 -5.00
CA LYS A 610 7.13 -28.40 -4.01
C LYS A 610 5.90 -28.73 -3.18
N GLY A 611 6.02 -28.57 -1.87
CA GLY A 611 4.88 -28.42 -0.96
C GLY A 611 4.67 -26.93 -0.69
N ASP A 612 4.55 -26.56 0.58
CA ASP A 612 4.47 -25.16 1.02
C ASP A 612 5.83 -24.42 0.98
N TRP A 613 6.75 -24.77 0.07
CA TRP A 613 8.11 -24.22 0.00
C TRP A 613 8.55 -24.00 -1.45
N GLY A 614 9.62 -23.22 -1.66
CA GLY A 614 10.15 -22.93 -2.98
C GLY A 614 9.31 -21.90 -3.77
N ASN A 615 8.65 -20.97 -3.06
CA ASN A 615 7.81 -19.93 -3.67
C ASN A 615 8.59 -18.66 -4.07
N GLY A 616 9.91 -18.67 -3.90
CA GLY A 616 10.83 -17.59 -4.24
C GLY A 616 12.25 -18.11 -4.40
N GLY A 617 13.22 -17.42 -3.80
CA GLY A 617 14.61 -17.83 -3.79
C GLY A 617 14.91 -19.12 -3.05
N LEU A 618 16.11 -19.63 -3.29
CA LEU A 618 16.62 -20.88 -2.73
C LEU A 618 17.99 -20.65 -2.11
N ALA A 619 18.17 -21.02 -0.85
CA ALA A 619 19.48 -21.14 -0.23
C ALA A 619 19.75 -22.59 0.16
N TRP A 620 21.01 -23.02 0.03
CA TRP A 620 21.48 -24.32 0.49
C TRP A 620 22.44 -24.15 1.67
N ASP A 621 22.12 -24.71 2.84
CA ASP A 621 22.95 -24.58 4.05
C ASP A 621 24.06 -25.65 4.17
N GLY A 622 24.16 -26.54 3.18
CA GLY A 622 25.02 -27.73 3.21
C GLY A 622 24.27 -29.03 3.48
N GLU A 623 23.05 -28.95 4.03
CA GLU A 623 22.22 -30.12 4.37
C GLU A 623 20.73 -29.94 4.02
N TYR A 624 20.21 -28.71 4.10
CA TYR A 624 18.82 -28.34 3.89
C TYR A 624 18.70 -27.15 2.93
N PHE A 625 17.56 -27.11 2.24
CA PHE A 625 17.10 -25.92 1.55
C PHE A 625 16.43 -24.97 2.53
N TRP A 626 16.57 -23.68 2.25
CA TRP A 626 15.77 -22.62 2.80
C TRP A 626 15.08 -21.88 1.65
N SER A 627 13.80 -21.57 1.82
CA SER A 627 13.03 -20.81 0.82
C SER A 627 11.83 -20.12 1.44
N PRO A 628 11.36 -18.99 0.89
CA PRO A 628 10.03 -18.49 1.19
C PRO A 628 8.95 -19.55 0.93
N GLY A 629 7.97 -19.65 1.83
CA GLY A 629 6.91 -20.64 1.74
C GLY A 629 5.97 -20.61 2.94
N GLY A 630 4.72 -21.05 2.74
CA GLY A 630 3.66 -21.13 3.75
C GLY A 630 3.76 -20.09 4.87
N PRO A 631 4.20 -20.48 6.09
CA PRO A 631 4.21 -19.63 7.28
C PRO A 631 5.34 -18.58 7.36
N GLY A 632 6.29 -18.57 6.41
CA GLY A 632 7.44 -17.65 6.44
C GLY A 632 8.60 -18.13 5.56
N ILE A 633 9.74 -18.42 6.19
CA ILE A 633 10.90 -19.03 5.52
C ILE A 633 11.02 -20.48 5.99
N VAL A 634 10.85 -21.41 5.05
CA VAL A 634 10.76 -22.83 5.29
C VAL A 634 12.11 -23.50 5.15
N LYS A 635 12.43 -24.39 6.08
CA LYS A 635 13.56 -25.30 6.04
C LYS A 635 13.13 -26.68 5.53
N THR A 636 13.78 -27.18 4.48
CA THR A 636 13.36 -28.38 3.76
C THR A 636 14.54 -29.32 3.51
N THR A 637 14.32 -30.64 3.64
CA THR A 637 15.32 -31.64 3.25
C THR A 637 15.55 -31.67 1.75
N LYS A 638 16.66 -32.31 1.34
CA LYS A 638 17.02 -32.49 -0.08
C LYS A 638 15.98 -33.23 -0.92
N ASP A 639 15.12 -34.04 -0.29
CA ASP A 639 14.00 -34.76 -0.92
C ASP A 639 12.66 -34.01 -0.85
N GLY A 640 12.64 -32.76 -0.37
CA GLY A 640 11.46 -31.89 -0.41
C GLY A 640 10.54 -31.96 0.82
N ARG A 641 10.99 -32.53 1.94
CA ARG A 641 10.20 -32.62 3.18
C ARG A 641 10.52 -31.45 4.11
N ASN A 642 9.50 -30.70 4.50
CA ASN A 642 9.62 -29.61 5.47
C ASN A 642 10.04 -30.14 6.85
N VAL A 643 10.96 -29.44 7.53
CA VAL A 643 11.48 -29.81 8.86
C VAL A 643 11.35 -28.71 9.91
N GLY A 644 10.97 -27.51 9.51
CA GLY A 644 10.73 -26.37 10.39
C GLY A 644 10.71 -25.07 9.59
N TRP A 645 10.41 -23.95 10.23
CA TRP A 645 10.38 -22.64 9.58
C TRP A 645 10.71 -21.53 10.58
N ILE A 646 10.97 -20.32 10.05
CA ILE A 646 11.15 -19.08 10.81
C ILE A 646 10.26 -17.97 10.23
N TYR A 647 9.95 -16.95 11.02
CA TYR A 647 9.28 -15.76 10.51
C TYR A 647 10.17 -15.01 9.52
N ALA A 648 9.54 -14.38 8.52
CA ALA A 648 10.24 -13.43 7.66
C ALA A 648 10.73 -12.20 8.46
N ALA A 649 11.61 -11.42 7.86
CA ALA A 649 12.09 -10.17 8.45
C ALA A 649 11.38 -8.92 7.89
N SER A 650 10.62 -9.08 6.82
CA SER A 650 9.85 -8.03 6.16
C SER A 650 8.62 -8.62 5.46
N GLU A 651 7.74 -7.76 4.94
CA GLU A 651 6.55 -8.14 4.18
C GLU A 651 6.84 -9.10 3.01
N GLY A 652 8.03 -9.06 2.42
CA GLY A 652 8.40 -9.95 1.33
C GLY A 652 9.86 -10.37 1.40
N THR A 653 10.11 -11.67 1.50
CA THR A 653 11.44 -12.25 1.28
C THR A 653 11.52 -12.78 -0.15
N TRP A 654 12.50 -12.27 -0.92
CA TRP A 654 12.61 -12.55 -2.35
C TRP A 654 13.60 -13.66 -2.64
N ASP A 655 14.89 -13.39 -2.51
CA ASP A 655 15.95 -14.37 -2.71
C ASP A 655 16.83 -14.52 -1.48
N MET A 656 17.57 -15.63 -1.39
CA MET A 656 18.33 -15.98 -0.20
C MET A 656 19.63 -16.73 -0.51
N ALA A 657 20.62 -16.54 0.37
CA ALA A 657 21.88 -17.26 0.36
C ALA A 657 22.27 -17.69 1.77
N TRP A 658 23.05 -18.76 1.89
CA TRP A 658 23.61 -19.19 3.16
C TRP A 658 25.11 -18.88 3.22
N GLY A 659 25.54 -18.19 4.28
CA GLY A 659 26.93 -17.75 4.43
C GLY A 659 27.24 -17.28 5.84
N GLU A 660 28.45 -17.57 6.34
CA GLU A 660 28.89 -17.23 7.70
C GLU A 660 28.00 -17.76 8.84
N GLY A 661 27.20 -18.80 8.60
CA GLY A 661 26.22 -19.30 9.56
C GLY A 661 24.96 -18.43 9.69
N LEU A 662 24.78 -17.47 8.77
CA LEU A 662 23.58 -16.65 8.63
C LEU A 662 22.81 -17.06 7.38
N LEU A 663 21.50 -16.87 7.44
CA LEU A 663 20.66 -16.83 6.26
C LEU A 663 20.60 -15.37 5.78
N TRP A 664 21.23 -15.09 4.64
CA TRP A 664 21.13 -13.81 3.96
C TRP A 664 19.89 -13.79 3.09
N ALA A 665 19.09 -12.75 3.19
CA ALA A 665 17.82 -12.67 2.49
C ALA A 665 17.60 -11.26 1.94
N SER A 666 17.27 -11.18 0.65
CA SER A 666 16.71 -9.96 0.07
C SER A 666 15.29 -9.75 0.60
N GLN A 667 15.02 -8.53 1.03
CA GLN A 667 13.79 -8.06 1.66
C GLN A 667 13.19 -6.94 0.82
N ARG A 668 11.90 -7.07 0.48
CA ARG A 668 11.18 -6.07 -0.31
C ARG A 668 11.09 -4.75 0.44
N THR A 669 10.82 -4.77 1.76
CA THR A 669 10.47 -3.57 2.56
C THR A 669 9.47 -2.68 1.79
N ASN A 670 9.47 -1.36 1.96
CA ASN A 670 8.82 -0.48 0.99
C ASN A 670 9.75 -0.24 -0.22
N GLU A 671 9.19 -0.22 -1.42
CA GLU A 671 9.95 -0.13 -2.67
C GLU A 671 10.59 1.24 -2.90
N ASN A 672 10.01 2.29 -2.31
CA ASN A 672 10.46 3.67 -2.48
C ASN A 672 11.51 4.10 -1.45
N TRP A 673 11.74 3.28 -0.42
CA TRP A 673 12.71 3.61 0.63
C TRP A 673 14.14 3.31 0.19
N SER A 674 15.06 4.17 0.59
CA SER A 674 16.50 4.00 0.34
C SER A 674 17.20 3.08 1.33
N ASP A 675 16.47 2.44 2.25
CA ASP A 675 17.02 1.58 3.29
C ASP A 675 17.70 0.31 2.73
N ALA A 676 18.44 -0.36 3.61
CA ALA A 676 19.07 -1.64 3.29
C ALA A 676 18.03 -2.69 2.90
N LYS A 677 18.26 -3.40 1.80
CA LYS A 677 17.37 -4.48 1.33
C LYS A 677 17.88 -5.89 1.59
N ILE A 678 19.12 -6.06 2.06
CA ILE A 678 19.71 -7.40 2.27
C ILE A 678 19.96 -7.60 3.76
N TYR A 679 19.28 -8.57 4.36
CA TYR A 679 19.32 -8.82 5.81
C TYR A 679 20.06 -10.12 6.10
N GLY A 680 20.98 -10.08 7.07
CA GLY A 680 21.62 -11.26 7.64
C GLY A 680 20.83 -11.73 8.85
N ILE A 681 20.29 -12.94 8.76
CA ILE A 681 19.35 -13.52 9.73
C ILE A 681 20.04 -14.66 10.49
N GLU A 682 20.11 -14.53 11.81
CA GLU A 682 20.47 -15.60 12.73
C GLU A 682 19.22 -16.45 13.05
N ILE A 683 19.35 -17.77 12.93
CA ILE A 683 18.28 -18.72 13.26
C ILE A 683 18.36 -19.05 14.75
N LEU A 684 17.29 -18.75 15.50
CA LEU A 684 17.24 -18.98 16.95
C LEU A 684 16.56 -20.31 17.28
N ASP A 685 15.32 -20.49 16.82
CA ASP A 685 14.55 -21.73 17.02
C ASP A 685 13.61 -21.99 15.84
N LEU A 686 13.51 -23.26 15.45
CA LEU A 686 12.62 -23.65 14.37
C LEU A 686 11.20 -23.82 14.89
N GLN A 687 10.26 -23.16 14.23
CA GLN A 687 8.85 -23.37 14.46
C GLN A 687 8.42 -24.72 13.86
N GLY A 688 7.48 -25.39 14.53
CA GLY A 688 6.98 -26.70 14.13
C GLY A 688 6.05 -26.63 12.92
N TYR A 689 6.00 -27.75 12.18
CA TYR A 689 4.99 -28.05 11.17
C TYR A 689 3.86 -28.93 11.73
#